data_AF-A0AAX6PB64-F1
#
_entry.id   AF-A0AAX6PB64-F1
#
_cell.length_a   1.000
_cell.length_b   1.000
_cell.length_c   1.000
_cell.angle_alpha   90.00
_cell.angle_beta   90.00
_cell.angle_gamma   90.00
#
_symmetry.space_group_name_H-M   'P 1'
#
loop_
_entity.id
_entity.type
_entity.pdbx_description
1 polymer ?
#
loop_
_entity_poly.entity_id
_entity_poly.type
_entity_poly.pdbx_seq_one_letter_code
_entity_poly.pdbx_strand_id
1 'polypeptide(L)'
;MAHRGPPRGPASSPGAPSPSPWSPRWPRARPLLLLLLAACGAAGRSPEPGGPRALLTRGPRSPLAGCAQEEAGAPRPAPAPGPHEDGAPAPGPGRRVRAAPRTQVSLISTSFVLKGDATHNQAMVHWTGENSSVILILTKYYHADMGKVLESSLWRSSDFGTSYTKLTLQPGVTTIIDNFYICPTNKRKIILVSSSLSDREQNLFLSTDEGTSFQRQPITFLVETLLFHPRDEDKVLAYTKESKLYVSLDLGKKWTLLQEQVTKDHVFWAVSGVDADPNLVHMETQDLSGGFRYVTCQIHSCSDEMLAAPFPGPIDHGSLAVQDDYVLLKTTSTNQTKYYVSYRRNEFVLMKLPKYALPKDLQVISTDESQVFVAVQEWYQTDTYNLYQSDPRGVRYALVLEDVRSSRQAEESVLIDILEVRGVKGVFLANRKVDGKVMTLITYNKGRDWDFLRPPSSDMNGKPTNCQPPDCHLHLHLRWADNPYVSGTVHTKDTTPGLIMGAGNLGSQLVEYKEEMYITADCGRTWRQVFEEEHHILYLDHGGVIVAIKDTSIPLKILKFSVDGGVTWSTHNFTSTSVFVDGLLSEPGDETLVMTVFGHISFRSDWELVKVDFRPSFSRPCGENDYSSWDLTSLQGDRCIMGQQRSFRKRKPASWCVQGRSFTSALTARVCQCRDSDFLCDYGFERTPSLEPGTKCVANFWFNPLAPPDDCAVGQTYTSSLGYRKVVSNVCEGGVDLWRGPGPLQCPLTRPRGLRVSILGEAVAVRPGEDVLFVVRQEQGDILTTKYQVDLGDGFKAMYVNLTLTAEPIRHRYESPGVYRVSVRAENVAGHDEAVLFVQVNSPLQALYLEVAPVVGINQDMNLTAVLLPPNPNLTVFYWWIGHSLQPLLSLDNSVTTRFAAPGDVRVSVQAACGSSVLQDSRVVRVLDQFQLVPLCFSRELDALNPNTPEWREDVGLVVTRLLSKETSVPEELLVTVVRPGLPTVADLYVLLPPPRPTRKRSLSSDKRLTAVRQVLSAQKISFLLQGGLRVLVALRDTDTESQRLGGGSGYWAVVVLFVVGVFAVGAIVLYKFKRKRPGRTVYAQMHNEKEQEMTSPVSRSEDAQGTAMQGNHSGVVLSINSREMHGYLVS
;
A
#
# COMPACT_ATOMS: atom_id res chain seq x y z
N MET A 1 -74.04 -5.63 -1.48
CA MET A 1 -74.19 -6.67 -0.43
C MET A 1 -72.92 -6.58 0.42
N ALA A 2 -72.96 -6.05 1.65
CA ALA A 2 -73.41 -6.69 2.90
C ALA A 2 -72.58 -7.94 3.23
N HIS A 3 -71.91 -8.11 4.39
CA HIS A 3 -71.86 -7.38 5.68
C HIS A 3 -70.52 -7.74 6.41
N ARG A 4 -70.05 -7.19 7.55
CA ARG A 4 -70.53 -6.22 8.57
C ARG A 4 -69.32 -5.49 9.23
N GLY A 5 -69.52 -4.77 10.35
CA GLY A 5 -68.46 -4.08 11.15
C GLY A 5 -68.08 -4.77 12.49
N PRO A 6 -67.24 -4.13 13.34
CA PRO A 6 -66.53 -4.74 14.49
C PRO A 6 -67.31 -4.67 15.83
N PRO A 7 -66.76 -5.18 16.97
CA PRO A 7 -66.12 -4.24 17.94
C PRO A 7 -65.02 -4.79 18.91
N ARG A 8 -64.28 -3.84 19.53
CA ARG A 8 -63.81 -3.73 20.94
C ARG A 8 -63.42 -4.97 21.79
N GLY A 9 -62.31 -4.85 22.53
CA GLY A 9 -62.09 -5.62 23.78
C GLY A 9 -62.65 -4.93 25.03
N PRO A 10 -62.55 -5.56 26.23
CA PRO A 10 -61.98 -4.85 27.39
C PRO A 10 -61.09 -5.74 28.29
N ALA A 11 -60.64 -5.20 29.42
CA ALA A 11 -59.59 -5.77 30.29
C ALA A 11 -60.11 -6.50 31.55
N SER A 12 -59.24 -7.33 32.15
CA SER A 12 -59.25 -7.62 33.61
C SER A 12 -57.89 -8.12 34.11
N SER A 13 -57.43 -7.58 35.24
CA SER A 13 -56.42 -8.18 36.14
C SER A 13 -57.09 -8.43 37.50
N PRO A 14 -56.55 -9.27 38.42
CA PRO A 14 -55.38 -8.86 39.23
C PRO A 14 -54.44 -10.02 39.67
N GLY A 15 -53.32 -9.70 40.33
CA GLY A 15 -52.50 -10.68 41.07
C GLY A 15 -51.02 -10.31 41.21
N ALA A 16 -50.56 -10.12 42.45
CA ALA A 16 -49.16 -9.89 42.86
C ALA A 16 -48.82 -10.85 44.03
N PRO A 17 -47.55 -11.06 44.49
CA PRO A 17 -46.35 -10.24 44.25
C PRO A 17 -45.02 -10.99 43.96
N SER A 18 -43.97 -10.21 43.65
CA SER A 18 -42.55 -10.62 43.58
C SER A 18 -41.81 -10.46 44.93
N PRO A 19 -40.68 -11.16 45.17
CA PRO A 19 -39.38 -10.49 44.93
C PRO A 19 -38.20 -11.38 44.47
N SER A 20 -37.12 -10.72 44.05
CA SER A 20 -35.75 -11.21 43.76
C SER A 20 -34.74 -10.47 44.70
N PRO A 21 -33.38 -10.56 44.60
CA PRO A 21 -32.51 -11.28 43.65
C PRO A 21 -31.18 -11.93 44.20
N TRP A 22 -30.36 -12.48 43.29
CA TRP A 22 -28.88 -12.61 43.26
C TRP A 22 -28.10 -13.63 44.15
N SER A 23 -27.43 -14.58 43.44
CA SER A 23 -26.10 -15.18 43.70
C SER A 23 -25.85 -16.11 44.92
N PRO A 24 -24.97 -17.12 44.74
CA PRO A 24 -24.08 -17.61 45.79
C PRO A 24 -22.58 -17.67 45.37
N ARG A 25 -21.68 -17.87 46.36
CA ARG A 25 -20.22 -17.95 46.20
C ARG A 25 -19.60 -19.07 47.07
N TRP A 26 -18.65 -19.81 46.48
CA TRP A 26 -17.50 -20.45 47.17
C TRP A 26 -17.84 -21.53 48.25
N PRO A 27 -16.83 -22.27 48.75
CA PRO A 27 -16.14 -21.87 49.99
C PRO A 27 -14.59 -21.86 49.87
N ARG A 28 -13.86 -21.74 51.01
CA ARG A 28 -12.45 -21.33 51.10
C ARG A 28 -11.80 -21.84 52.41
N ALA A 29 -10.50 -21.55 52.60
CA ALA A 29 -9.71 -21.53 53.87
C ALA A 29 -8.94 -22.83 54.22
N ARG A 30 -7.78 -22.87 54.93
CA ARG A 30 -6.81 -21.87 55.51
C ARG A 30 -5.62 -22.66 56.20
N PRO A 31 -4.63 -22.08 56.95
CA PRO A 31 -3.92 -20.77 56.89
C PRO A 31 -2.37 -20.82 57.20
N LEU A 32 -1.76 -19.62 57.40
CA LEU A 32 -0.59 -19.29 58.29
C LEU A 32 0.85 -19.51 57.72
N LEU A 33 1.99 -18.94 58.22
CA LEU A 33 2.32 -17.97 59.32
C LEU A 33 3.75 -17.30 59.12
N LEU A 34 3.94 -16.01 59.49
CA LEU A 34 5.23 -15.26 59.77
C LEU A 34 6.32 -15.11 58.65
N LEU A 35 7.28 -14.14 58.60
CA LEU A 35 7.46 -12.78 59.19
C LEU A 35 8.54 -11.91 58.44
N LEU A 36 8.33 -10.59 58.33
CA LEU A 36 9.23 -9.39 58.22
C LEU A 36 10.70 -9.39 57.66
N LEU A 37 10.98 -8.37 56.82
CA LEU A 37 12.16 -7.43 56.77
C LEU A 37 13.62 -7.96 56.54
N ALA A 38 14.62 -7.19 56.06
CA ALA A 38 14.72 -5.96 55.22
C ALA A 38 16.22 -5.62 54.91
N ALA A 39 16.44 -4.50 54.19
CA ALA A 39 17.69 -3.72 54.06
C ALA A 39 18.72 -4.12 52.98
N CYS A 40 19.59 -3.14 52.65
CA CYS A 40 20.54 -3.13 51.53
C CYS A 40 22.00 -3.10 52.04
N GLY A 41 23.00 -3.36 51.19
CA GLY A 41 24.35 -2.83 51.42
C GLY A 41 25.56 -3.64 50.92
N ALA A 42 26.10 -3.21 49.77
CA ALA A 42 27.51 -3.15 49.35
C ALA A 42 28.66 -4.00 50.00
N ALA A 43 29.53 -4.47 49.11
CA ALA A 43 31.00 -4.62 49.22
C ALA A 43 31.63 -5.77 50.04
N GLY A 44 32.83 -6.20 49.61
CA GLY A 44 33.87 -6.68 50.55
C GLY A 44 34.51 -8.08 50.35
N ARG A 45 35.33 -8.24 49.30
CA ARG A 45 36.57 -9.10 49.16
C ARG A 45 36.71 -10.50 49.83
N SER A 46 37.51 -11.32 49.13
CA SER A 46 37.99 -12.68 49.44
C SER A 46 38.73 -12.86 50.79
N PRO A 47 39.05 -14.12 51.15
CA PRO A 47 40.45 -14.52 51.00
C PRO A 47 40.71 -15.85 50.25
N GLU A 48 41.82 -15.89 49.53
CA GLU A 48 42.59 -17.09 49.11
C GLU A 48 43.72 -17.35 50.18
N PRO A 49 44.65 -18.34 50.12
CA PRO A 49 45.33 -18.94 48.94
C PRO A 49 45.57 -20.47 48.96
N GLY A 50 46.25 -21.05 47.93
CA GLY A 50 46.47 -22.51 47.81
C GLY A 50 47.82 -23.04 47.24
N GLY A 51 48.23 -22.68 46.02
CA GLY A 51 49.58 -22.97 45.48
C GLY A 51 49.74 -24.05 44.35
N PRO A 52 50.91 -24.10 43.64
CA PRO A 52 50.89 -24.38 42.18
C PRO A 52 52.11 -25.14 41.52
N ARG A 53 52.05 -25.28 40.17
CA ARG A 53 53.18 -25.52 39.19
C ARG A 53 53.83 -26.93 39.16
N ALA A 54 54.63 -27.36 38.16
CA ALA A 54 55.43 -26.65 37.11
C ALA A 54 55.49 -27.35 35.71
N LEU A 55 56.54 -27.06 34.89
CA LEU A 55 56.63 -27.26 33.42
C LEU A 55 57.94 -27.96 32.92
N LEU A 56 57.89 -28.50 31.67
CA LEU A 56 59.01 -28.83 30.74
C LEU A 56 59.96 -30.00 31.14
N THR A 57 60.60 -30.80 30.26
CA THR A 57 61.37 -30.50 29.02
C THR A 57 61.55 -31.74 28.07
N ARG A 58 61.92 -31.47 26.79
CA ARG A 58 62.72 -32.23 25.77
C ARG A 58 62.76 -33.79 25.70
N GLY A 59 62.67 -34.34 24.47
CA GLY A 59 63.19 -35.67 24.04
C GLY A 59 64.63 -35.60 23.46
N PRO A 60 65.07 -36.41 22.46
CA PRO A 60 64.42 -37.53 21.74
C PRO A 60 65.33 -38.80 21.51
N ARG A 61 64.83 -39.89 20.86
CA ARG A 61 65.60 -40.80 19.95
C ARG A 61 64.78 -41.96 19.33
N SER A 62 65.26 -42.48 18.20
CA SER A 62 64.92 -43.73 17.46
C SER A 62 66.27 -44.42 17.05
N PRO A 63 66.40 -45.48 16.19
CA PRO A 63 65.43 -46.29 15.40
C PRO A 63 65.77 -47.85 15.39
N LEU A 64 65.46 -48.56 14.28
CA LEU A 64 65.89 -49.93 13.83
C LEU A 64 65.07 -51.17 14.32
N ALA A 65 65.02 -52.35 13.64
CA ALA A 65 65.13 -52.76 12.21
C ALA A 65 64.85 -54.30 12.02
N GLY A 66 64.58 -54.78 10.79
CA GLY A 66 64.47 -56.22 10.38
C GLY A 66 63.01 -56.73 10.19
N CYS A 67 62.56 -57.51 9.18
CA CYS A 67 63.10 -58.52 8.23
C CYS A 67 63.26 -59.95 8.81
N ALA A 68 62.91 -61.07 8.13
CA ALA A 68 62.07 -61.35 6.94
C ALA A 68 61.85 -62.90 6.74
N GLN A 69 60.78 -63.33 6.02
CA GLN A 69 60.56 -64.67 5.36
C GLN A 69 60.53 -65.93 6.28
N GLU A 70 60.02 -67.13 5.94
CA GLU A 70 59.15 -67.67 4.84
C GLU A 70 58.17 -68.73 5.49
N GLU A 71 57.58 -69.83 4.96
CA GLU A 71 57.57 -70.58 3.67
C GLU A 71 56.18 -71.21 3.36
N ALA A 72 56.09 -72.35 2.66
CA ALA A 72 54.88 -72.87 1.98
C ALA A 72 54.29 -74.20 2.54
N GLY A 73 53.13 -74.62 1.98
CA GLY A 73 52.52 -75.95 2.21
C GLY A 73 51.11 -76.14 1.61
N ALA A 74 50.95 -77.03 0.63
CA ALA A 74 49.70 -77.32 -0.13
C ALA A 74 49.04 -78.66 0.34
N PRO A 75 48.03 -79.30 -0.32
CA PRO A 75 47.23 -78.96 -1.53
C PRO A 75 45.69 -79.26 -1.44
N ARG A 76 45.00 -79.29 -2.60
CA ARG A 76 43.55 -79.63 -2.81
C ARG A 76 43.30 -81.14 -2.99
N PRO A 77 42.04 -81.65 -3.06
CA PRO A 77 41.34 -81.78 -4.37
C PRO A 77 39.79 -81.59 -4.34
N ALA A 78 39.12 -81.81 -5.49
CA ALA A 78 37.64 -81.81 -5.66
C ALA A 78 37.21 -82.88 -6.69
N PRO A 79 35.93 -83.32 -6.70
CA PRO A 79 35.15 -83.38 -7.95
C PRO A 79 33.62 -83.06 -7.80
N ALA A 80 32.84 -83.24 -8.87
CA ALA A 80 31.37 -83.02 -9.01
C ALA A 80 30.76 -84.18 -9.88
N PRO A 81 29.53 -84.15 -10.49
CA PRO A 81 28.34 -83.26 -10.36
C PRO A 81 26.92 -83.96 -10.38
N GLY A 82 25.83 -83.19 -10.13
CA GLY A 82 24.44 -83.44 -10.61
C GLY A 82 23.48 -84.27 -9.72
N PRO A 83 22.14 -84.34 -10.00
CA PRO A 83 21.33 -83.67 -11.04
C PRO A 83 20.14 -82.80 -10.48
N HIS A 84 19.08 -82.57 -11.28
CA HIS A 84 17.92 -81.67 -11.08
C HIS A 84 16.81 -82.18 -10.12
N GLU A 85 16.05 -81.28 -9.47
CA GLU A 85 14.64 -80.92 -9.84
C GLU A 85 14.07 -79.70 -9.06
N ASP A 86 12.81 -79.34 -9.30
CA ASP A 86 12.22 -77.99 -9.19
C ASP A 86 11.93 -77.40 -7.78
N GLY A 87 11.81 -76.06 -7.72
CA GLY A 87 11.19 -75.33 -6.60
C GLY A 87 11.51 -73.83 -6.55
N ALA A 88 10.56 -72.97 -6.97
CA ALA A 88 10.76 -71.52 -7.01
C ALA A 88 9.99 -70.74 -5.91
N PRO A 89 10.69 -69.90 -5.12
CA PRO A 89 10.06 -68.81 -4.38
C PRO A 89 10.75 -67.43 -4.54
N ALA A 90 9.92 -66.38 -4.54
CA ALA A 90 10.17 -64.96 -4.21
C ALA A 90 11.54 -64.28 -4.55
N PRO A 91 11.55 -63.19 -5.34
CA PRO A 91 12.76 -62.38 -5.54
C PRO A 91 13.09 -61.55 -4.28
N GLY A 92 14.15 -61.96 -3.56
CA GLY A 92 14.79 -61.15 -2.52
C GLY A 92 15.47 -59.88 -3.07
N PRO A 93 15.94 -58.97 -2.20
CA PRO A 93 16.41 -57.65 -2.60
C PRO A 93 17.56 -57.68 -3.63
N GLY A 94 17.45 -56.79 -4.62
CA GLY A 94 18.27 -56.80 -5.84
C GLY A 94 19.78 -56.66 -5.60
N ARG A 95 20.48 -57.78 -5.76
CA ARG A 95 21.84 -57.93 -6.33
C ARG A 95 22.48 -56.60 -6.77
N ARG A 96 23.50 -56.13 -6.04
CA ARG A 96 24.30 -54.94 -6.42
C ARG A 96 24.72 -55.02 -7.89
N VAL A 97 24.17 -54.12 -8.72
CA VAL A 97 24.66 -53.91 -10.09
C VAL A 97 26.10 -53.42 -9.99
N ARG A 98 27.05 -54.12 -10.62
CA ARG A 98 28.41 -53.59 -10.79
C ARG A 98 28.31 -52.28 -11.55
N ALA A 99 28.84 -51.20 -11.00
CA ALA A 99 28.94 -49.94 -11.72
C ALA A 99 29.64 -50.17 -13.06
N ALA A 100 29.07 -49.63 -14.14
CA ALA A 100 29.78 -49.51 -15.40
C ALA A 100 31.07 -48.69 -15.18
N PRO A 101 32.16 -48.94 -15.94
CA PRO A 101 33.33 -48.09 -15.87
C PRO A 101 32.93 -46.64 -16.17
N ARG A 102 33.46 -45.68 -15.40
CA ARG A 102 33.22 -44.25 -15.62
C ARG A 102 33.67 -43.88 -17.03
N THR A 103 32.72 -43.65 -17.95
CA THR A 103 32.99 -42.94 -19.20
C THR A 103 33.46 -41.54 -18.84
N GLN A 104 34.71 -41.24 -19.18
CA GLN A 104 35.35 -39.99 -18.81
C GLN A 104 34.69 -38.83 -19.56
N VAL A 105 34.01 -37.95 -18.83
CA VAL A 105 33.29 -36.81 -19.40
C VAL A 105 34.27 -35.92 -20.16
N SER A 106 33.94 -35.60 -21.41
CA SER A 106 34.72 -34.71 -22.27
C SER A 106 33.97 -33.39 -22.44
N LEU A 107 34.60 -32.31 -21.98
CA LEU A 107 34.06 -30.96 -22.06
C LEU A 107 35.23 -29.99 -22.26
N ILE A 108 34.95 -28.85 -22.88
CA ILE A 108 35.94 -27.84 -23.21
C ILE A 108 35.61 -26.58 -22.41
N SER A 109 36.57 -26.05 -21.66
CA SER A 109 36.49 -24.70 -21.11
C SER A 109 37.44 -23.77 -21.86
N THR A 110 37.10 -22.48 -21.92
CA THR A 110 37.95 -21.43 -22.50
C THR A 110 37.68 -20.14 -21.76
N SER A 111 38.71 -19.59 -21.10
CA SER A 111 38.63 -18.31 -20.41
C SER A 111 39.15 -17.15 -21.26
N PHE A 112 38.52 -15.99 -21.10
CA PHE A 112 38.92 -14.73 -21.70
C PHE A 112 38.82 -13.61 -20.65
N VAL A 113 39.81 -12.73 -20.61
CA VAL A 113 39.86 -11.60 -19.66
C VAL A 113 39.67 -10.29 -20.43
N LEU A 114 38.73 -9.46 -19.98
CA LEU A 114 38.47 -8.12 -20.54
C LEU A 114 39.57 -7.16 -20.10
N LYS A 115 40.73 -7.21 -20.75
CA LYS A 115 41.94 -6.48 -20.35
C LYS A 115 41.75 -4.96 -20.42
N GLY A 116 42.04 -4.27 -19.32
CA GLY A 116 41.95 -2.81 -19.25
C GLY A 116 40.52 -2.31 -19.04
N ASP A 117 39.79 -3.00 -18.15
CA ASP A 117 38.39 -2.73 -17.81
C ASP A 117 38.13 -2.75 -16.28
N ALA A 118 39.17 -2.95 -15.46
CA ALA A 118 39.13 -3.03 -13.99
C ALA A 118 38.61 -1.78 -13.23
N THR A 119 38.14 -0.74 -13.91
CA THR A 119 37.44 0.43 -13.30
C THR A 119 35.92 0.22 -13.16
N HIS A 120 35.32 -0.68 -13.93
CA HIS A 120 33.86 -0.84 -14.00
C HIS A 120 33.32 -1.77 -12.89
N ASN A 121 32.29 -1.32 -12.17
CA ASN A 121 31.65 -2.06 -11.05
C ASN A 121 30.33 -2.74 -11.42
N GLN A 122 29.89 -2.65 -12.67
CA GLN A 122 28.69 -3.32 -13.19
C GLN A 122 28.96 -3.90 -14.58
N ALA A 123 28.28 -5.00 -14.90
CA ALA A 123 28.28 -5.61 -16.22
C ALA A 123 26.85 -6.04 -16.63
N MET A 124 26.55 -5.87 -17.91
CA MET A 124 25.35 -6.37 -18.59
C MET A 124 25.79 -7.26 -19.75
N VAL A 125 25.46 -8.55 -19.69
CA VAL A 125 25.85 -9.55 -20.69
C VAL A 125 24.60 -10.06 -21.40
N HIS A 126 24.56 -10.06 -22.73
CA HIS A 126 23.42 -10.57 -23.49
C HIS A 126 23.83 -11.17 -24.85
N TRP A 127 23.16 -12.25 -25.24
CA TRP A 127 23.29 -12.88 -26.56
C TRP A 127 22.41 -12.18 -27.61
N THR A 128 22.92 -11.97 -28.82
CA THR A 128 22.23 -11.17 -29.86
C THR A 128 22.03 -11.94 -31.14
N GLY A 129 20.77 -12.22 -31.48
CA GLY A 129 20.34 -13.09 -32.58
C GLY A 129 19.73 -14.40 -32.07
N GLU A 130 19.48 -15.32 -33.00
CA GLU A 130 19.13 -16.73 -32.70
C GLU A 130 20.03 -17.60 -33.56
N ASN A 131 20.70 -18.59 -32.95
CA ASN A 131 21.77 -19.39 -33.58
C ASN A 131 23.02 -18.58 -33.93
N SER A 132 23.09 -17.31 -33.51
CA SER A 132 24.25 -16.46 -33.64
C SER A 132 25.27 -16.80 -32.56
N SER A 133 26.54 -16.82 -32.96
CA SER A 133 27.68 -16.96 -32.05
C SER A 133 28.03 -15.64 -31.34
N VAL A 134 27.10 -14.69 -31.27
CA VAL A 134 27.37 -13.29 -30.92
C VAL A 134 26.86 -12.94 -29.52
N ILE A 135 27.77 -12.42 -28.71
CA ILE A 135 27.53 -11.95 -27.34
C ILE A 135 28.00 -10.50 -27.26
N LEU A 136 27.17 -9.62 -26.71
CA LEU A 136 27.54 -8.26 -26.32
C LEU A 136 27.68 -8.16 -24.80
N ILE A 137 28.64 -7.36 -24.36
CA ILE A 137 28.85 -7.00 -22.96
C ILE A 137 28.98 -5.49 -22.87
N LEU A 138 28.17 -4.87 -22.01
CA LEU A 138 28.38 -3.50 -21.55
C LEU A 138 28.90 -3.56 -20.11
N THR A 139 30.16 -3.19 -19.90
CA THR A 139 30.69 -2.88 -18.57
C THR A 139 30.49 -1.39 -18.28
N LYS A 140 30.10 -1.04 -17.06
CA LYS A 140 29.83 0.36 -16.67
C LYS A 140 30.28 0.64 -15.23
N TYR A 141 30.78 1.85 -15.00
CA TYR A 141 31.13 2.37 -13.69
C TYR A 141 30.00 3.28 -13.20
N TYR A 142 29.14 2.72 -12.37
CA TYR A 142 28.00 3.41 -11.76
C TYR A 142 28.39 3.98 -10.40
N HIS A 143 28.26 5.30 -10.24
CA HIS A 143 28.63 6.00 -9.01
C HIS A 143 27.39 6.26 -8.16
N ALA A 144 27.22 5.48 -7.07
CA ALA A 144 26.04 5.52 -6.21
C ALA A 144 25.66 6.95 -5.77
N ASP A 145 26.62 7.68 -5.18
CA ASP A 145 26.41 9.04 -4.65
C ASP A 145 26.04 10.11 -5.69
N MET A 146 26.11 9.79 -6.98
CA MET A 146 25.75 10.70 -8.09
C MET A 146 24.62 10.15 -8.98
N GLY A 147 24.11 8.95 -8.70
CA GLY A 147 23.02 8.33 -9.45
C GLY A 147 23.27 8.09 -10.95
N LYS A 148 24.53 8.15 -11.41
CA LYS A 148 24.92 8.19 -12.83
C LYS A 148 26.06 7.22 -13.15
N VAL A 149 26.13 6.82 -14.42
CA VAL A 149 27.31 6.15 -15.01
C VAL A 149 28.36 7.22 -15.37
N LEU A 150 29.63 6.97 -15.06
CA LEU A 150 30.75 7.89 -15.35
C LEU A 150 31.69 7.38 -16.43
N GLU A 151 31.82 6.07 -16.57
CA GLU A 151 32.65 5.39 -17.57
C GLU A 151 31.94 4.11 -18.01
N SER A 152 32.09 3.72 -19.28
CA SER A 152 31.52 2.48 -19.81
C SER A 152 32.34 1.94 -20.97
N SER A 153 32.34 0.61 -21.13
CA SER A 153 33.02 -0.06 -22.24
C SER A 153 32.12 -1.12 -22.88
N LEU A 154 32.00 -1.07 -24.21
CA LEU A 154 31.25 -2.05 -24.99
C LEU A 154 32.20 -3.09 -25.57
N TRP A 155 31.89 -4.36 -25.39
CA TRP A 155 32.63 -5.49 -25.93
C TRP A 155 31.71 -6.40 -26.74
N ARG A 156 32.28 -7.04 -27.76
CA ARG A 156 31.56 -7.98 -28.64
C ARG A 156 32.39 -9.24 -28.91
N SER A 157 31.77 -10.41 -28.77
CA SER A 157 32.25 -11.68 -29.31
C SER A 157 31.43 -12.06 -30.55
N SER A 158 32.00 -12.88 -31.43
CA SER A 158 31.27 -13.54 -32.52
C SER A 158 31.62 -15.04 -32.65
N ASP A 159 32.13 -15.65 -31.58
CA ASP A 159 32.65 -17.02 -31.52
C ASP A 159 32.12 -17.83 -30.30
N PHE A 160 30.91 -17.47 -29.84
CA PHE A 160 30.28 -17.96 -28.61
C PHE A 160 31.15 -17.66 -27.36
N GLY A 161 31.80 -16.50 -27.32
CA GLY A 161 32.55 -16.03 -26.16
C GLY A 161 33.96 -16.60 -25.98
N THR A 162 34.65 -17.07 -27.02
CA THR A 162 36.09 -17.42 -26.92
C THR A 162 37.01 -16.21 -27.12
N SER A 163 36.56 -15.17 -27.80
CA SER A 163 37.28 -13.90 -27.93
C SER A 163 36.32 -12.72 -27.96
N TYR A 164 36.70 -11.64 -27.28
CA TYR A 164 35.94 -10.39 -27.24
C TYR A 164 36.79 -9.22 -27.74
N THR A 165 36.23 -8.40 -28.63
CA THR A 165 36.81 -7.15 -29.09
C THR A 165 36.11 -5.97 -28.41
N LYS A 166 36.89 -5.07 -27.80
CA LYS A 166 36.38 -3.78 -27.29
C LYS A 166 36.00 -2.90 -28.47
N LEU A 167 34.76 -2.45 -28.54
CA LEU A 167 34.22 -1.65 -29.63
C LEU A 167 34.40 -0.16 -29.34
N THR A 168 34.91 0.59 -30.31
CA THR A 168 35.02 2.05 -30.26
C THR A 168 33.96 2.68 -31.16
N LEU A 169 32.89 3.22 -30.56
CA LEU A 169 31.77 3.82 -31.30
C LEU A 169 32.17 5.06 -32.11
N GLN A 170 33.19 5.81 -31.65
CA GLN A 170 33.77 6.96 -32.35
C GLN A 170 35.29 7.02 -32.13
N PRO A 171 36.09 7.37 -33.15
CA PRO A 171 37.52 7.63 -32.98
C PRO A 171 37.76 8.86 -32.10
N GLY A 172 38.48 8.71 -30.99
CA GLY A 172 38.93 9.82 -30.15
C GLY A 172 37.89 10.48 -29.24
N VAL A 173 36.66 9.94 -29.16
CA VAL A 173 35.60 10.44 -28.26
C VAL A 173 35.16 9.33 -27.30
N THR A 174 35.29 9.58 -26.00
CA THR A 174 34.77 8.71 -24.94
C THR A 174 33.25 8.84 -24.86
N THR A 175 32.53 7.83 -25.31
CA THR A 175 31.06 7.77 -25.29
C THR A 175 30.62 6.94 -24.09
N ILE A 176 29.87 7.55 -23.16
CA ILE A 176 29.30 6.85 -22.00
C ILE A 176 27.98 6.21 -22.45
N ILE A 177 27.76 4.94 -22.09
CA ILE A 177 26.59 4.14 -22.45
C ILE A 177 25.93 3.69 -21.15
N ASP A 178 24.69 4.14 -20.92
CA ASP A 178 23.99 3.87 -19.65
C ASP A 178 23.38 2.46 -19.66
N ASN A 179 22.72 2.12 -20.78
CA ASN A 179 22.01 0.87 -21.02
C ASN A 179 21.98 0.53 -22.52
N PHE A 180 21.71 -0.73 -22.84
CA PHE A 180 21.38 -1.17 -24.20
C PHE A 180 20.09 -1.99 -24.23
N TYR A 181 19.38 -1.93 -25.35
CA TYR A 181 18.11 -2.60 -25.60
C TYR A 181 18.20 -3.42 -26.89
N ILE A 182 17.69 -4.64 -26.87
CA ILE A 182 17.66 -5.56 -28.01
C ILE A 182 16.20 -5.77 -28.41
N CYS A 183 15.90 -5.72 -29.71
CA CYS A 183 14.55 -5.96 -30.20
C CYS A 183 14.11 -7.42 -29.89
N PRO A 184 12.94 -7.64 -29.25
CA PRO A 184 12.50 -8.98 -28.86
C PRO A 184 12.17 -9.86 -30.07
N THR A 185 11.61 -9.26 -31.13
CA THR A 185 11.23 -9.95 -32.37
C THR A 185 12.44 -10.27 -33.26
N ASN A 186 13.41 -9.35 -33.34
CA ASN A 186 14.60 -9.50 -34.16
C ASN A 186 15.85 -9.08 -33.36
N LYS A 187 16.42 -10.05 -32.64
CA LYS A 187 17.55 -9.88 -31.72
C LYS A 187 18.87 -9.39 -32.38
N ARG A 188 18.87 -9.14 -33.70
CA ARG A 188 19.95 -8.49 -34.45
C ARG A 188 19.93 -6.97 -34.36
N LYS A 189 18.75 -6.39 -34.08
CA LYS A 189 18.54 -4.94 -33.93
C LYS A 189 18.80 -4.53 -32.48
N ILE A 190 19.66 -3.54 -32.31
CA ILE A 190 20.20 -3.13 -31.01
C ILE A 190 20.22 -1.60 -30.93
N ILE A 191 19.75 -1.05 -29.82
CA ILE A 191 19.80 0.38 -29.50
C ILE A 191 20.64 0.56 -28.23
N LEU A 192 21.73 1.31 -28.32
CA LEU A 192 22.47 1.78 -27.15
C LEU A 192 22.00 3.19 -26.79
N VAL A 193 21.77 3.46 -25.50
CA VAL A 193 21.48 4.81 -24.99
C VAL A 193 22.78 5.39 -24.42
N SER A 194 23.20 6.54 -24.93
CA SER A 194 24.43 7.22 -24.47
C SER A 194 24.15 8.57 -23.81
N SER A 195 24.70 8.72 -22.61
CA SER A 195 24.74 9.96 -21.85
C SER A 195 25.92 10.83 -22.30
N SER A 196 25.72 12.15 -22.22
CA SER A 196 26.81 13.13 -22.25
C SER A 196 27.11 13.60 -20.84
N LEU A 197 28.33 14.07 -20.60
CA LEU A 197 28.70 14.84 -19.41
C LEU A 197 27.95 16.19 -19.32
N SER A 198 27.30 16.62 -20.39
CA SER A 198 26.30 17.69 -20.40
C SER A 198 24.87 17.12 -20.31
N ASP A 199 24.16 17.45 -19.22
CA ASP A 199 22.77 17.02 -18.91
C ASP A 199 21.68 17.59 -19.86
N ARG A 200 22.00 17.78 -21.16
CA ARG A 200 21.10 18.35 -22.18
C ARG A 200 21.18 17.69 -23.55
N GLU A 201 22.16 16.82 -23.80
CA GLU A 201 22.32 16.14 -25.10
C GLU A 201 22.58 14.65 -24.89
N GLN A 202 21.62 13.79 -25.25
CA GLN A 202 21.82 12.35 -25.36
C GLN A 202 21.95 11.94 -26.82
N ASN A 203 22.51 10.75 -27.05
CA ASN A 203 22.56 10.15 -28.39
C ASN A 203 22.15 8.68 -28.31
N LEU A 204 21.48 8.19 -29.34
CA LEU A 204 21.25 6.77 -29.56
C LEU A 204 22.31 6.24 -30.53
N PHE A 205 22.70 4.98 -30.37
CA PHE A 205 23.52 4.26 -31.34
C PHE A 205 22.75 3.02 -31.81
N LEU A 206 22.49 2.96 -33.11
CA LEU A 206 21.60 1.98 -33.73
C LEU A 206 22.41 0.96 -34.53
N SER A 207 22.25 -0.33 -34.23
CA SER A 207 22.76 -1.45 -35.03
C SER A 207 21.61 -2.29 -35.57
N THR A 208 21.82 -2.87 -36.76
CA THR A 208 20.91 -3.84 -37.41
C THR A 208 21.64 -5.14 -37.79
N ASP A 209 22.91 -5.25 -37.39
CA ASP A 209 23.89 -6.23 -37.86
C ASP A 209 24.57 -6.96 -36.67
N GLU A 210 23.80 -7.26 -35.62
CA GLU A 210 24.28 -7.94 -34.41
C GLU A 210 25.45 -7.18 -33.74
N GLY A 211 25.43 -5.86 -33.77
CA GLY A 211 26.46 -4.99 -33.17
C GLY A 211 27.77 -4.89 -33.97
N THR A 212 27.78 -5.24 -35.26
CA THR A 212 28.97 -5.07 -36.13
C THR A 212 29.22 -3.61 -36.50
N SER A 213 28.16 -2.82 -36.72
CA SER A 213 28.24 -1.38 -36.97
C SER A 213 27.15 -0.61 -36.22
N PHE A 214 27.48 0.59 -35.75
CA PHE A 214 26.58 1.45 -34.99
C PHE A 214 26.45 2.82 -35.65
N GLN A 215 25.23 3.20 -36.02
CA GLN A 215 24.90 4.51 -36.56
C GLN A 215 24.49 5.43 -35.41
N ARG A 216 25.19 6.55 -35.24
CA ARG A 216 24.80 7.58 -34.25
C ARG A 216 23.57 8.34 -34.72
N GLN A 217 22.60 8.47 -33.83
CA GLN A 217 21.42 9.30 -33.96
C GLN A 217 21.36 10.29 -32.78
N PRO A 218 21.46 11.61 -32.98
CA PRO A 218 21.19 12.58 -31.92
C PRO A 218 19.69 12.59 -31.55
N ILE A 219 19.39 12.84 -30.28
CA ILE A 219 18.02 13.05 -29.76
C ILE A 219 17.96 14.33 -28.92
N THR A 220 16.77 14.93 -28.85
CA THR A 220 16.54 16.27 -28.25
C THR A 220 15.81 16.21 -26.90
N PHE A 221 15.82 15.04 -26.24
CA PHE A 221 15.16 14.75 -24.97
C PHE A 221 15.97 13.71 -24.18
N LEU A 222 15.69 13.55 -22.88
CA LEU A 222 16.42 12.64 -22.00
C LEU A 222 15.67 11.31 -21.82
N VAL A 223 16.09 10.27 -22.53
CA VAL A 223 15.59 8.90 -22.36
C VAL A 223 15.91 8.41 -20.95
N GLU A 224 14.89 7.84 -20.30
CA GLU A 224 15.03 7.06 -19.07
C GLU A 224 14.81 5.57 -19.33
N THR A 225 13.81 5.19 -20.14
CA THR A 225 13.61 3.80 -20.58
C THR A 225 13.02 3.68 -21.99
N LEU A 226 13.30 2.56 -22.67
CA LEU A 226 12.82 2.23 -24.02
C LEU A 226 11.99 0.94 -24.01
N LEU A 227 10.86 0.94 -24.74
CA LEU A 227 9.97 -0.23 -24.85
C LEU A 227 9.69 -0.57 -26.33
N PHE A 228 10.31 -1.65 -26.82
CA PHE A 228 10.05 -2.20 -28.15
C PHE A 228 8.62 -2.77 -28.29
N HIS A 229 8.06 -2.70 -29.49
CA HIS A 229 6.79 -3.39 -29.79
C HIS A 229 6.99 -4.92 -29.80
N PRO A 230 6.09 -5.73 -29.20
CA PRO A 230 6.31 -7.18 -29.04
C PRO A 230 6.43 -8.01 -30.32
N ARG A 231 6.01 -7.49 -31.48
CA ARG A 231 6.01 -8.20 -32.78
C ARG A 231 6.49 -7.38 -33.97
N ASP A 232 6.94 -6.15 -33.77
CA ASP A 232 7.31 -5.23 -34.85
C ASP A 232 8.71 -4.70 -34.58
N GLU A 233 9.59 -4.88 -35.55
CA GLU A 233 11.03 -4.77 -35.34
C GLU A 233 11.60 -3.36 -35.57
N ASP A 234 10.78 -2.38 -35.96
CA ASP A 234 11.21 -0.97 -36.09
C ASP A 234 10.43 -0.02 -35.16
N LYS A 235 9.40 -0.52 -34.44
CA LYS A 235 8.59 0.26 -33.50
C LYS A 235 9.15 0.22 -32.07
N VAL A 236 9.35 1.40 -31.49
CA VAL A 236 9.86 1.58 -30.13
C VAL A 236 9.27 2.83 -29.48
N LEU A 237 8.92 2.74 -28.21
CA LEU A 237 8.55 3.87 -27.34
C LEU A 237 9.76 4.31 -26.52
N ALA A 238 9.83 5.60 -26.20
CA ALA A 238 10.79 6.17 -25.27
C ALA A 238 10.06 6.98 -24.19
N TYR A 239 10.25 6.60 -22.93
CA TYR A 239 9.82 7.37 -21.78
C TYR A 239 10.98 8.29 -21.33
N THR A 240 10.68 9.57 -21.07
CA THR A 240 11.68 10.59 -20.74
C THR A 240 11.62 11.02 -19.29
N LYS A 241 12.73 11.53 -18.75
CA LYS A 241 12.82 12.01 -17.36
C LYS A 241 11.85 13.16 -17.05
N GLU A 242 11.37 13.87 -18.07
CA GLU A 242 10.33 14.91 -17.95
C GLU A 242 8.89 14.36 -17.98
N SER A 243 8.70 13.05 -17.75
CA SER A 243 7.42 12.34 -17.78
C SER A 243 6.69 12.45 -19.12
N LYS A 244 7.43 12.34 -20.24
CA LYS A 244 6.89 12.37 -21.60
C LYS A 244 7.11 11.03 -22.30
N LEU A 245 6.20 10.71 -23.23
CA LEU A 245 6.24 9.51 -24.03
C LEU A 245 6.40 9.87 -25.51
N TYR A 246 7.51 9.46 -26.11
CA TYR A 246 7.77 9.57 -27.54
C TYR A 246 7.63 8.20 -28.21
N VAL A 247 7.26 8.19 -29.49
CA VAL A 247 7.22 6.99 -30.33
C VAL A 247 8.13 7.16 -31.55
N SER A 248 8.75 6.05 -31.98
CA SER A 248 9.46 5.93 -33.24
C SER A 248 8.97 4.71 -34.02
N LEU A 249 8.94 4.86 -35.34
CA LEU A 249 8.52 3.85 -36.31
C LEU A 249 9.66 3.42 -37.26
N ASP A 250 10.88 3.94 -37.04
CA ASP A 250 12.06 3.73 -37.90
C ASP A 250 13.33 3.36 -37.12
N LEU A 251 13.15 2.60 -36.03
CA LEU A 251 14.18 2.13 -35.08
C LEU A 251 14.83 3.27 -34.28
N GLY A 252 14.08 4.32 -33.93
CA GLY A 252 14.58 5.43 -33.12
C GLY A 252 15.35 6.51 -33.90
N LYS A 253 15.25 6.55 -35.23
CA LYS A 253 15.88 7.59 -36.07
C LYS A 253 15.09 8.90 -36.03
N LYS A 254 13.77 8.80 -36.06
CA LYS A 254 12.82 9.90 -35.87
C LYS A 254 11.91 9.60 -34.70
N TRP A 255 11.60 10.64 -33.95
CA TRP A 255 10.73 10.57 -32.78
C TRP A 255 9.60 11.58 -32.92
N THR A 256 8.38 11.15 -32.64
CA THR A 256 7.20 12.00 -32.48
C THR A 256 6.73 11.91 -31.04
N LEU A 257 6.44 13.07 -30.43
CA LEU A 257 5.80 13.11 -29.11
C LEU A 257 4.42 12.46 -29.23
N LEU A 258 4.11 11.53 -28.31
CA LEU A 258 2.82 10.87 -28.23
C LEU A 258 1.95 11.49 -27.13
N GLN A 259 2.50 11.68 -25.92
CA GLN A 259 1.79 12.31 -24.81
C GLN A 259 2.76 12.87 -23.74
N GLU A 260 2.32 13.86 -22.97
CA GLU A 260 2.99 14.43 -21.80
C GLU A 260 2.30 14.02 -20.48
N GLN A 261 3.00 14.18 -19.35
CA GLN A 261 2.51 13.79 -18.01
C GLN A 261 2.11 12.31 -17.88
N VAL A 262 2.83 11.43 -18.59
CA VAL A 262 2.65 9.98 -18.52
C VAL A 262 3.30 9.44 -17.25
N THR A 263 2.67 8.50 -16.55
CA THR A 263 3.26 7.90 -15.34
C THR A 263 4.29 6.82 -15.69
N LYS A 264 5.36 6.75 -14.89
CA LYS A 264 6.51 5.87 -15.10
C LYS A 264 6.08 4.41 -15.07
N ASP A 265 6.63 3.60 -15.98
CA ASP A 265 6.42 2.15 -16.11
C ASP A 265 4.96 1.65 -16.31
N HIS A 266 3.95 2.53 -16.30
CA HIS A 266 2.53 2.23 -16.60
C HIS A 266 2.16 2.52 -18.06
N VAL A 267 3.01 2.06 -19.00
CA VAL A 267 2.81 2.19 -20.45
C VAL A 267 2.90 0.81 -21.11
N PHE A 268 1.87 0.43 -21.86
CA PHE A 268 1.74 -0.91 -22.44
C PHE A 268 1.37 -0.85 -23.93
N TRP A 269 2.02 -1.69 -24.73
CA TRP A 269 1.62 -1.94 -26.12
C TRP A 269 0.36 -2.81 -26.21
N ALA A 270 -0.37 -2.70 -27.32
CA ALA A 270 -1.47 -3.59 -27.67
C ALA A 270 -1.09 -5.09 -27.64
N VAL A 271 -1.99 -5.93 -27.12
CA VAL A 271 -1.84 -7.38 -27.06
C VAL A 271 -2.37 -8.00 -28.36
N SER A 272 -1.44 -8.45 -29.21
CA SER A 272 -1.73 -8.97 -30.54
C SER A 272 -2.65 -10.20 -30.52
N GLY A 273 -3.87 -10.04 -31.03
CA GLY A 273 -4.92 -11.06 -31.05
C GLY A 273 -6.05 -10.82 -30.04
N VAL A 274 -5.89 -9.84 -29.15
CA VAL A 274 -6.92 -9.35 -28.23
C VAL A 274 -7.38 -7.96 -28.67
N ASP A 275 -6.43 -7.04 -28.89
CA ASP A 275 -6.70 -5.69 -29.34
C ASP A 275 -6.97 -5.63 -30.85
N ALA A 276 -7.93 -4.78 -31.25
CA ALA A 276 -8.38 -4.66 -32.64
C ALA A 276 -7.35 -3.98 -33.56
N ASP A 277 -6.47 -3.16 -33.01
CA ASP A 277 -5.36 -2.50 -33.71
C ASP A 277 -4.05 -2.71 -32.92
N PRO A 278 -3.02 -3.34 -33.51
CA PRO A 278 -1.72 -3.51 -32.86
C PRO A 278 -0.95 -2.20 -32.66
N ASN A 279 -1.41 -1.09 -33.24
CA ASN A 279 -0.78 0.23 -33.12
C ASN A 279 -1.34 1.07 -31.96
N LEU A 280 -2.13 0.47 -31.07
CA LEU A 280 -2.59 1.11 -29.84
C LEU A 280 -1.51 1.08 -28.75
N VAL A 281 -1.44 2.19 -28.01
CA VAL A 281 -0.64 2.35 -26.79
C VAL A 281 -1.60 2.67 -25.66
N HIS A 282 -1.55 1.86 -24.61
CA HIS A 282 -2.28 2.04 -23.36
C HIS A 282 -1.37 2.77 -22.38
N MET A 283 -1.86 3.85 -21.75
CA MET A 283 -1.04 4.68 -20.86
C MET A 283 -1.88 5.26 -19.72
N GLU A 284 -1.25 5.47 -18.57
CA GLU A 284 -1.78 6.27 -17.47
C GLU A 284 -1.18 7.69 -17.55
N THR A 285 -2.04 8.71 -17.47
CA THR A 285 -1.67 10.13 -17.65
C THR A 285 -2.21 10.98 -16.52
N GLN A 286 -1.44 11.94 -16.04
CA GLN A 286 -1.93 12.96 -15.12
C GLN A 286 -2.74 14.04 -15.87
N ASP A 287 -3.82 14.48 -15.23
CA ASP A 287 -4.72 15.53 -15.69
C ASP A 287 -4.40 16.86 -14.97
N LEU A 288 -4.81 18.00 -15.54
CA LEU A 288 -4.55 19.34 -15.01
C LEU A 288 -5.14 19.59 -13.62
N SER A 289 -6.10 18.76 -13.18
CA SER A 289 -6.65 18.79 -11.82
C SER A 289 -5.87 17.91 -10.81
N GLY A 290 -4.74 17.33 -11.21
CA GLY A 290 -3.89 16.45 -10.38
C GLY A 290 -4.37 15.00 -10.25
N GLY A 291 -5.51 14.62 -10.84
CA GLY A 291 -5.97 13.24 -10.91
C GLY A 291 -5.35 12.47 -12.08
N PHE A 292 -5.38 11.14 -12.04
CA PHE A 292 -4.86 10.30 -13.13
C PHE A 292 -6.00 9.74 -13.98
N ARG A 293 -5.72 9.45 -15.25
CA ARG A 293 -6.69 8.88 -16.21
C ARG A 293 -6.04 7.75 -17.01
N TYR A 294 -6.82 6.74 -17.36
CA TYR A 294 -6.44 5.72 -18.35
C TYR A 294 -6.78 6.23 -19.75
N VAL A 295 -5.78 6.29 -20.63
CA VAL A 295 -5.87 6.80 -21.99
C VAL A 295 -5.41 5.72 -22.97
N THR A 296 -6.04 5.69 -24.14
CA THR A 296 -5.60 4.91 -25.29
C THR A 296 -5.41 5.81 -26.51
N CYS A 297 -4.27 5.65 -27.19
CA CYS A 297 -3.93 6.39 -28.41
C CYS A 297 -3.34 5.48 -29.48
N GLN A 298 -3.51 5.86 -30.75
CA GLN A 298 -2.78 5.27 -31.86
C GLN A 298 -1.45 6.00 -32.07
N ILE A 299 -0.38 5.27 -32.39
CA ILE A 299 0.98 5.82 -32.59
C ILE A 299 1.11 6.97 -33.61
N HIS A 300 0.12 7.17 -34.47
CA HIS A 300 0.14 8.17 -35.55
C HIS A 300 -0.84 9.33 -35.33
N SER A 301 -1.71 9.25 -34.31
CA SER A 301 -2.69 10.28 -33.96
C SER A 301 -3.08 10.14 -32.49
N CYS A 302 -2.38 10.91 -31.65
CA CYS A 302 -2.76 11.19 -30.27
C CYS A 302 -2.95 12.71 -30.17
N SER A 303 -4.15 13.14 -29.81
CA SER A 303 -4.53 14.54 -29.63
C SER A 303 -5.65 14.61 -28.61
N ASP A 304 -5.75 15.72 -27.87
CA ASP A 304 -6.64 15.81 -26.71
C ASP A 304 -8.14 15.54 -27.03
N GLU A 305 -8.60 15.90 -28.23
CA GLU A 305 -9.96 15.61 -28.72
C GLU A 305 -10.19 14.14 -29.13
N MET A 306 -9.12 13.36 -29.31
CA MET A 306 -9.14 11.94 -29.72
C MET A 306 -8.79 10.98 -28.57
N LEU A 307 -8.59 11.47 -27.35
CA LEU A 307 -8.24 10.62 -26.20
C LEU A 307 -9.44 9.75 -25.81
N ALA A 308 -9.47 8.53 -26.35
CA ALA A 308 -10.39 7.50 -25.93
C ALA A 308 -10.03 7.07 -24.50
N ALA A 309 -10.73 7.66 -23.53
CA ALA A 309 -10.77 7.25 -22.13
C ALA A 309 -11.95 6.29 -21.94
N PRO A 310 -11.75 4.95 -22.02
CA PRO A 310 -12.82 3.96 -21.85
C PRO A 310 -13.31 3.85 -20.39
N PHE A 311 -12.74 4.63 -19.46
CA PHE A 311 -13.16 4.73 -18.08
C PHE A 311 -13.40 6.21 -17.71
N PRO A 312 -14.59 6.60 -17.23
CA PRO A 312 -14.99 8.00 -17.09
C PRO A 312 -14.60 8.67 -15.75
N GLY A 313 -13.98 7.94 -14.82
CA GLY A 313 -13.54 8.45 -13.53
C GLY A 313 -12.02 8.66 -13.44
N PRO A 314 -11.54 9.43 -12.45
CA PRO A 314 -10.13 9.42 -12.11
C PRO A 314 -9.72 8.03 -11.58
N ILE A 315 -8.48 7.64 -11.85
CA ILE A 315 -7.84 6.44 -11.33
C ILE A 315 -6.74 6.80 -10.32
N ASP A 316 -6.33 5.84 -9.52
CA ASP A 316 -5.24 6.01 -8.56
C ASP A 316 -3.88 5.96 -9.31
N HIS A 317 -2.86 6.66 -8.79
CA HIS A 317 -1.50 6.61 -9.33
C HIS A 317 -0.95 5.18 -9.31
N GLY A 318 -0.33 4.76 -10.41
CA GLY A 318 0.28 3.44 -10.57
C GLY A 318 -0.73 2.30 -10.59
N SER A 319 -1.95 2.54 -11.09
CA SER A 319 -3.04 1.55 -11.01
C SER A 319 -3.32 0.82 -12.32
N LEU A 320 -2.87 1.35 -13.46
CA LEU A 320 -3.04 0.70 -14.75
C LEU A 320 -2.19 -0.57 -14.88
N ALA A 321 -2.85 -1.71 -15.07
CA ALA A 321 -2.21 -2.96 -15.48
C ALA A 321 -2.89 -3.55 -16.72
N VAL A 322 -2.12 -3.74 -17.80
CA VAL A 322 -2.57 -4.43 -19.03
C VAL A 322 -1.80 -5.75 -19.16
N GLN A 323 -2.50 -6.88 -19.10
CA GLN A 323 -1.91 -8.22 -19.20
C GLN A 323 -2.86 -9.17 -19.93
N ASP A 324 -2.37 -9.83 -20.97
CA ASP A 324 -3.13 -10.77 -21.81
C ASP A 324 -4.53 -10.23 -22.21
N ASP A 325 -5.59 -11.02 -22.00
CA ASP A 325 -6.98 -10.66 -22.26
C ASP A 325 -7.49 -9.50 -21.34
N TYR A 326 -6.76 -9.06 -20.32
CA TYR A 326 -7.27 -8.21 -19.23
C TYR A 326 -6.67 -6.79 -19.19
N VAL A 327 -7.48 -5.83 -18.75
CA VAL A 327 -7.04 -4.52 -18.20
C VAL A 327 -7.61 -4.38 -16.80
N LEU A 328 -6.81 -3.93 -15.83
CA LEU A 328 -7.24 -3.67 -14.46
C LEU A 328 -6.93 -2.22 -14.07
N LEU A 329 -7.81 -1.63 -13.24
CA LEU A 329 -7.74 -0.26 -12.74
C LEU A 329 -8.18 -0.19 -11.27
N LYS A 330 -7.62 0.77 -10.51
CA LYS A 330 -7.97 1.10 -9.12
C LYS A 330 -8.52 2.52 -9.04
N THR A 331 -9.58 2.74 -8.27
CA THR A 331 -10.11 4.07 -7.99
C THR A 331 -10.43 4.23 -6.50
N THR A 332 -9.84 5.22 -5.85
CA THR A 332 -10.18 5.61 -4.49
C THR A 332 -11.39 6.56 -4.51
N SER A 333 -12.55 6.06 -4.10
CA SER A 333 -13.66 6.92 -3.68
C SER A 333 -13.41 7.36 -2.23
N THR A 334 -14.00 8.48 -1.82
CA THR A 334 -13.81 9.21 -0.54
C THR A 334 -13.86 8.42 0.78
N ASN A 335 -14.16 7.12 0.78
CA ASN A 335 -14.10 6.24 1.94
C ASN A 335 -13.73 4.76 1.61
N GLN A 336 -13.63 4.40 0.32
CA GLN A 336 -13.37 3.02 -0.12
C GLN A 336 -12.70 2.98 -1.51
N THR A 337 -11.69 2.13 -1.65
CA THR A 337 -11.11 1.71 -2.93
C THR A 337 -12.11 0.83 -3.71
N LYS A 338 -12.09 0.95 -5.03
CA LYS A 338 -12.79 0.08 -5.97
C LYS A 338 -11.82 -0.39 -7.04
N TYR A 339 -11.99 -1.61 -7.51
CA TYR A 339 -11.15 -2.23 -8.51
C TYR A 339 -12.03 -2.67 -9.69
N TYR A 340 -11.64 -2.29 -10.90
CA TYR A 340 -12.37 -2.59 -12.13
C TYR A 340 -11.52 -3.46 -13.04
N VAL A 341 -12.19 -4.34 -13.79
CA VAL A 341 -11.60 -5.20 -14.81
C VAL A 341 -12.31 -4.99 -16.15
N SER A 342 -11.55 -4.97 -17.23
CA SER A 342 -12.04 -5.14 -18.59
C SER A 342 -11.47 -6.43 -19.17
N TYR A 343 -12.35 -7.31 -19.66
CA TYR A 343 -11.99 -8.53 -20.36
C TYR A 343 -12.15 -8.32 -21.87
N ARG A 344 -11.09 -8.61 -22.65
CA ARG A 344 -11.00 -8.38 -24.10
C ARG A 344 -11.43 -6.97 -24.53
N ARG A 345 -10.99 -5.98 -23.75
CA ARG A 345 -11.25 -4.54 -23.95
C ARG A 345 -12.74 -4.16 -24.04
N ASN A 346 -13.63 -4.96 -23.47
CA ASN A 346 -15.05 -4.59 -23.27
C ASN A 346 -15.20 -3.56 -22.13
N GLU A 347 -16.42 -3.16 -21.83
CA GLU A 347 -16.74 -2.24 -20.72
C GLU A 347 -16.13 -2.68 -19.38
N PHE A 348 -15.74 -1.71 -18.55
CA PHE A 348 -15.16 -1.96 -17.23
C PHE A 348 -16.22 -2.41 -16.22
N VAL A 349 -16.02 -3.59 -15.64
CA VAL A 349 -16.90 -4.19 -14.63
C VAL A 349 -16.22 -4.13 -13.26
N LEU A 350 -16.99 -3.77 -12.23
CA LEU A 350 -16.51 -3.78 -10.84
C LEU A 350 -16.18 -5.22 -10.40
N MET A 351 -14.93 -5.46 -10.00
CA MET A 351 -14.48 -6.75 -9.49
C MET A 351 -15.27 -7.13 -8.23
N LYS A 352 -15.93 -8.30 -8.25
CA LYS A 352 -16.71 -8.81 -7.12
C LYS A 352 -15.77 -9.53 -6.17
N LEU A 353 -15.14 -8.74 -5.31
CA LEU A 353 -14.42 -9.17 -4.11
C LEU A 353 -15.41 -9.46 -2.94
N PRO A 354 -14.96 -10.11 -1.85
CA PRO A 354 -15.86 -10.53 -0.78
C PRO A 354 -16.32 -9.33 0.09
N LYS A 355 -17.64 -9.17 0.26
CA LYS A 355 -18.29 -7.87 0.58
C LYS A 355 -17.83 -7.15 1.85
N TYR A 356 -17.34 -7.88 2.85
CA TYR A 356 -16.88 -7.34 4.15
C TYR A 356 -15.39 -7.59 4.41
N ALA A 357 -14.69 -8.27 3.50
CA ALA A 357 -13.25 -8.42 3.51
C ALA A 357 -12.68 -7.22 2.73
N LEU A 358 -12.58 -6.07 3.41
CA LEU A 358 -12.31 -4.79 2.75
C LEU A 358 -10.86 -4.77 2.21
N PRO A 359 -10.65 -4.65 0.89
CA PRO A 359 -9.31 -4.63 0.33
C PRO A 359 -8.61 -3.30 0.64
N LYS A 360 -7.54 -3.36 1.43
CA LYS A 360 -6.63 -2.23 1.62
C LYS A 360 -5.74 -2.05 0.38
N ASP A 361 -5.15 -3.14 -0.09
CA ASP A 361 -4.34 -3.15 -1.31
C ASP A 361 -4.40 -4.49 -2.04
N LEU A 362 -3.99 -4.50 -3.31
CA LEU A 362 -4.26 -5.58 -4.26
C LEU A 362 -3.17 -5.67 -5.33
N GLN A 363 -2.63 -6.86 -5.57
CA GLN A 363 -1.59 -7.10 -6.57
C GLN A 363 -1.98 -8.27 -7.50
N VAL A 364 -1.83 -8.09 -8.81
CA VAL A 364 -2.04 -9.15 -9.82
C VAL A 364 -0.82 -10.08 -9.82
N ILE A 365 -1.04 -11.39 -9.71
CA ILE A 365 0.02 -12.39 -9.58
C ILE A 365 0.30 -13.10 -10.91
N SER A 366 -0.76 -13.55 -11.60
CA SER A 366 -0.70 -14.24 -12.89
C SER A 366 -2.06 -14.12 -13.58
N THR A 367 -2.07 -14.02 -14.90
CA THR A 367 -3.27 -13.90 -15.76
C THR A 367 -3.44 -15.10 -16.72
N ASP A 368 -2.61 -16.14 -16.54
CA ASP A 368 -2.47 -17.27 -17.48
C ASP A 368 -3.65 -18.26 -17.51
N GLU A 369 -3.89 -18.80 -18.72
CA GLU A 369 -4.99 -19.68 -19.11
C GLU A 369 -6.39 -19.09 -18.85
N SER A 370 -6.56 -17.80 -19.17
CA SER A 370 -7.86 -17.10 -19.14
C SER A 370 -8.53 -17.08 -17.75
N GLN A 371 -7.74 -16.69 -16.73
CA GLN A 371 -8.22 -16.36 -15.39
C GLN A 371 -7.22 -15.44 -14.68
N VAL A 372 -7.68 -14.65 -13.72
CA VAL A 372 -6.83 -13.75 -12.92
C VAL A 372 -6.58 -14.36 -11.54
N PHE A 373 -5.31 -14.59 -11.21
CA PHE A 373 -4.84 -14.75 -9.83
C PHE A 373 -4.47 -13.37 -9.27
N VAL A 374 -5.02 -13.06 -8.10
CA VAL A 374 -4.81 -11.78 -7.42
C VAL A 374 -4.56 -12.02 -5.94
N ALA A 375 -3.64 -11.28 -5.36
CA ALA A 375 -3.40 -11.28 -3.91
C ALA A 375 -3.98 -9.99 -3.31
N VAL A 376 -4.68 -10.11 -2.18
CA VAL A 376 -5.41 -9.02 -1.52
C VAL A 376 -5.01 -8.92 -0.05
N GLN A 377 -4.66 -7.71 0.39
CA GLN A 377 -4.44 -7.39 1.80
C GLN A 377 -5.77 -6.90 2.41
N GLU A 378 -6.44 -7.76 3.17
CA GLU A 378 -7.73 -7.48 3.82
C GLU A 378 -7.59 -6.75 5.16
N TRP A 379 -6.57 -7.11 5.94
CA TRP A 379 -6.32 -6.54 7.27
C TRP A 379 -5.04 -5.70 7.26
N TYR A 380 -4.86 -4.86 8.28
CA TYR A 380 -3.64 -4.05 8.47
C TYR A 380 -2.43 -4.87 8.97
N GLN A 381 -2.32 -6.13 8.56
CA GLN A 381 -1.13 -6.97 8.75
C GLN A 381 -0.19 -6.74 7.56
N THR A 382 1.04 -6.31 7.81
CA THR A 382 2.03 -5.95 6.77
C THR A 382 2.62 -7.15 6.01
N ASP A 383 2.43 -8.35 6.56
CA ASP A 383 3.25 -9.54 6.29
C ASP A 383 2.49 -10.65 5.54
N THR A 384 1.19 -10.47 5.34
CA THR A 384 0.24 -11.50 4.89
C THR A 384 -0.75 -10.95 3.85
N TYR A 385 -0.98 -11.73 2.80
CA TYR A 385 -1.98 -11.48 1.75
C TYR A 385 -2.80 -12.75 1.51
N ASN A 386 -4.09 -12.60 1.18
CA ASN A 386 -4.95 -13.70 0.79
C ASN A 386 -5.00 -13.81 -0.74
N LEU A 387 -4.82 -15.03 -1.26
CA LEU A 387 -4.84 -15.34 -2.69
C LEU A 387 -6.27 -15.64 -3.16
N TYR A 388 -6.68 -15.00 -4.24
CA TYR A 388 -7.99 -15.13 -4.88
C TYR A 388 -7.87 -15.50 -6.36
N GLN A 389 -8.82 -16.29 -6.87
CA GLN A 389 -8.93 -16.72 -8.27
C GLN A 389 -10.25 -16.23 -8.86
N SER A 390 -10.20 -15.60 -10.04
CA SER A 390 -11.39 -15.13 -10.75
C SER A 390 -12.16 -16.25 -11.49
N ASP A 391 -13.31 -15.90 -12.07
CA ASP A 391 -13.87 -16.57 -13.23
C ASP A 391 -13.17 -16.10 -14.53
N PRO A 392 -13.44 -16.68 -15.71
CA PRO A 392 -12.72 -16.29 -16.94
C PRO A 392 -12.87 -14.83 -17.38
N ARG A 393 -13.88 -14.10 -16.87
CA ARG A 393 -14.05 -12.65 -17.11
C ARG A 393 -13.25 -11.76 -16.16
N GLY A 394 -12.58 -12.32 -15.16
CA GLY A 394 -11.84 -11.53 -14.15
C GLY A 394 -12.74 -10.90 -13.07
N VAL A 395 -14.01 -11.30 -12.96
CA VAL A 395 -15.02 -10.57 -12.15
C VAL A 395 -15.33 -11.27 -10.83
N ARG A 396 -15.53 -12.59 -10.83
CA ARG A 396 -16.02 -13.37 -9.67
C ARG A 396 -14.85 -14.01 -8.92
N TYR A 397 -14.40 -13.40 -7.84
CA TYR A 397 -13.27 -13.92 -7.06
C TYR A 397 -13.70 -14.89 -5.95
N ALA A 398 -12.97 -16.00 -5.81
CA ALA A 398 -13.11 -16.94 -4.69
C ALA A 398 -11.75 -17.15 -4.02
N LEU A 399 -11.75 -17.40 -2.71
CA LEU A 399 -10.55 -17.60 -1.90
C LEU A 399 -9.83 -18.91 -2.30
N VAL A 400 -8.50 -18.86 -2.33
CA VAL A 400 -7.62 -19.94 -2.81
C VAL A 400 -6.62 -20.36 -1.73
N LEU A 401 -5.99 -19.39 -1.06
CA LEU A 401 -5.03 -19.60 0.01
C LEU A 401 -5.00 -18.37 0.92
N GLU A 402 -4.94 -18.60 2.22
CA GLU A 402 -4.84 -17.56 3.25
C GLU A 402 -3.37 -17.33 3.67
N ASP A 403 -3.08 -16.18 4.26
CA ASP A 403 -1.80 -15.82 4.92
C ASP A 403 -0.53 -16.04 4.07
N VAL A 404 -0.58 -15.80 2.76
CA VAL A 404 0.61 -15.87 1.89
C VAL A 404 1.59 -14.77 2.31
N ARG A 405 2.86 -15.14 2.53
CA ARG A 405 3.92 -14.23 2.97
C ARG A 405 4.11 -13.08 1.98
N SER A 406 4.17 -11.84 2.49
CA SER A 406 4.60 -10.66 1.74
C SER A 406 5.81 -9.97 2.37
N SER A 407 6.54 -9.22 1.54
CA SER A 407 7.62 -8.30 1.95
C SER A 407 7.59 -7.04 1.08
N ARG A 408 8.13 -5.92 1.58
CA ARG A 408 8.31 -4.67 0.81
C ARG A 408 9.81 -4.44 0.65
N GLN A 409 10.31 -4.57 -0.58
CA GLN A 409 11.75 -4.57 -0.87
C GLN A 409 12.26 -3.20 -1.37
N ALA A 410 11.43 -2.48 -2.12
CA ALA A 410 11.59 -1.07 -2.44
C ALA A 410 10.35 -0.31 -1.94
N GLU A 411 10.42 1.02 -1.93
CA GLU A 411 9.36 1.88 -1.38
C GLU A 411 7.99 1.61 -2.03
N GLU A 412 7.96 1.35 -3.33
CA GLU A 412 6.74 1.08 -4.11
C GLU A 412 6.46 -0.43 -4.32
N SER A 413 7.49 -1.28 -4.43
CA SER A 413 7.31 -2.69 -4.83
C SER A 413 7.09 -3.66 -3.65
N VAL A 414 5.90 -4.26 -3.61
CA VAL A 414 5.58 -5.42 -2.75
C VAL A 414 5.93 -6.72 -3.48
N LEU A 415 6.60 -7.64 -2.79
CA LEU A 415 6.83 -9.02 -3.23
C LEU A 415 5.94 -9.97 -2.42
N ILE A 416 5.30 -10.92 -3.10
CA ILE A 416 4.46 -11.96 -2.50
C ILE A 416 5.05 -13.32 -2.86
N ASP A 417 5.22 -14.18 -1.85
CA ASP A 417 6.08 -15.37 -1.92
C ASP A 417 5.31 -16.59 -2.49
N ILE A 418 4.96 -16.46 -3.78
CA ILE A 418 4.25 -17.43 -4.61
C ILE A 418 4.97 -17.62 -5.96
N LEU A 419 5.00 -18.85 -6.45
CA LEU A 419 5.69 -19.25 -7.68
C LEU A 419 4.84 -20.20 -8.53
N GLU A 420 4.65 -19.87 -9.81
CA GLU A 420 4.06 -20.76 -10.82
C GLU A 420 5.14 -21.66 -11.45
N VAL A 421 4.90 -22.98 -11.47
CA VAL A 421 5.84 -23.96 -12.04
C VAL A 421 5.69 -23.99 -13.55
N ARG A 422 6.47 -23.14 -14.24
CA ARG A 422 6.41 -22.93 -15.70
C ARG A 422 6.37 -24.23 -16.52
N GLY A 423 7.09 -25.27 -16.09
CA GLY A 423 7.16 -26.56 -16.79
C GLY A 423 5.89 -27.43 -16.70
N VAL A 424 4.95 -27.16 -15.78
CA VAL A 424 3.68 -27.90 -15.66
C VAL A 424 2.55 -26.94 -15.27
N LYS A 425 1.87 -26.37 -16.27
CA LYS A 425 0.73 -25.45 -16.06
C LYS A 425 -0.33 -26.04 -15.12
N GLY A 426 -0.73 -25.22 -14.14
CA GLY A 426 -1.65 -25.57 -13.05
C GLY A 426 -0.97 -25.96 -11.72
N VAL A 427 0.36 -26.04 -11.67
CA VAL A 427 1.13 -26.32 -10.45
C VAL A 427 1.74 -25.03 -9.87
N PHE A 428 1.50 -24.77 -8.58
CA PHE A 428 2.02 -23.59 -7.87
C PHE A 428 2.64 -23.99 -6.53
N LEU A 429 3.66 -23.24 -6.09
CA LEU A 429 4.18 -23.25 -4.73
C LEU A 429 3.90 -21.92 -4.05
N ALA A 430 3.62 -21.92 -2.75
CA ALA A 430 3.42 -20.71 -1.95
C ALA A 430 3.91 -20.91 -0.51
N ASN A 431 4.41 -19.83 0.11
CA ASN A 431 4.82 -19.83 1.52
C ASN A 431 3.74 -19.15 2.38
N ARG A 432 3.06 -19.91 3.24
CA ARG A 432 2.04 -19.42 4.20
C ARG A 432 2.70 -19.06 5.53
N LYS A 433 2.33 -17.92 6.15
CA LYS A 433 2.86 -17.42 7.43
C LYS A 433 1.78 -17.43 8.52
N VAL A 434 1.80 -18.42 9.41
CA VAL A 434 0.84 -18.55 10.55
C VAL A 434 1.61 -18.57 11.87
N ASP A 435 1.19 -17.78 12.87
CA ASP A 435 1.83 -17.69 14.19
C ASP A 435 3.36 -17.47 14.14
N GLY A 436 3.83 -16.71 13.13
CA GLY A 436 5.24 -16.46 12.87
C GLY A 436 5.99 -17.58 12.14
N LYS A 437 5.35 -18.74 11.91
CA LYS A 437 5.91 -19.87 11.17
C LYS A 437 5.64 -19.73 9.68
N VAL A 438 6.70 -19.72 8.88
CA VAL A 438 6.61 -19.78 7.41
C VAL A 438 6.66 -21.24 6.96
N MET A 439 5.66 -21.69 6.19
CA MET A 439 5.51 -23.08 5.74
C MET A 439 5.24 -23.13 4.24
N THR A 440 6.03 -23.92 3.51
CA THR A 440 5.87 -24.11 2.06
C THR A 440 4.79 -25.14 1.73
N LEU A 441 3.89 -24.76 0.84
CA LEU A 441 2.81 -25.58 0.29
C LEU A 441 2.94 -25.70 -1.23
N ILE A 442 2.40 -26.78 -1.79
CA ILE A 442 2.27 -27.04 -3.23
C ILE A 442 0.83 -27.40 -3.58
N THR A 443 0.36 -26.94 -4.74
CA THR A 443 -0.92 -27.32 -5.34
C THR A 443 -0.69 -27.87 -6.75
N TYR A 444 -1.46 -28.88 -7.14
CA TYR A 444 -1.44 -29.47 -8.49
C TYR A 444 -2.72 -29.19 -9.28
N ASN A 445 -3.74 -28.61 -8.63
CA ASN A 445 -5.06 -28.34 -9.20
C ASN A 445 -5.39 -26.85 -9.16
N LYS A 446 -4.40 -26.04 -9.57
CA LYS A 446 -4.50 -24.59 -9.76
C LYS A 446 -5.07 -23.85 -8.54
N GLY A 447 -4.65 -24.28 -7.33
CA GLY A 447 -4.97 -23.64 -6.05
C GLY A 447 -6.18 -24.20 -5.30
N ARG A 448 -6.92 -25.18 -5.85
CA ARG A 448 -8.09 -25.74 -5.16
C ARG A 448 -7.72 -26.43 -3.84
N ASP A 449 -6.68 -27.28 -3.84
CA ASP A 449 -6.15 -27.95 -2.66
C ASP A 449 -4.64 -27.73 -2.56
N TRP A 450 -4.13 -27.61 -1.34
CA TRP A 450 -2.72 -27.38 -1.04
C TRP A 450 -2.21 -28.44 -0.05
N ASP A 451 -1.07 -29.05 -0.37
CA ASP A 451 -0.37 -30.02 0.46
C ASP A 451 1.03 -29.51 0.85
N PHE A 452 1.60 -30.03 1.94
CA PHE A 452 3.00 -29.77 2.29
C PHE A 452 3.98 -30.56 1.39
N LEU A 453 5.19 -30.01 1.19
CA LEU A 453 6.26 -30.71 0.48
C LEU A 453 6.77 -31.91 1.30
N ARG A 454 6.91 -33.06 0.64
CA ARG A 454 7.45 -34.28 1.26
C ARG A 454 8.93 -34.12 1.61
N PRO A 455 9.37 -34.48 2.82
CA PRO A 455 10.80 -34.58 3.11
C PRO A 455 11.44 -35.69 2.24
N PRO A 456 12.70 -35.53 1.79
CA PRO A 456 13.45 -36.61 1.18
C PRO A 456 13.71 -37.69 2.22
N SER A 457 13.70 -38.97 1.83
CA SER A 457 13.92 -40.09 2.78
C SER A 457 15.35 -40.22 3.29
N SER A 458 16.31 -39.53 2.66
CA SER A 458 17.74 -39.60 2.96
C SER A 458 18.46 -38.29 2.65
N ASP A 459 19.51 -38.00 3.41
CA ASP A 459 20.41 -36.87 3.19
C ASP A 459 21.35 -37.09 1.99
N MET A 460 22.19 -36.08 1.72
CA MET A 460 23.24 -36.11 0.69
C MET A 460 24.24 -37.28 0.85
N ASN A 461 24.39 -37.82 2.07
CA ASN A 461 25.29 -38.95 2.38
C ASN A 461 24.57 -40.31 2.32
N GLY A 462 23.29 -40.35 1.98
CA GLY A 462 22.47 -41.57 1.95
C GLY A 462 22.02 -42.08 3.32
N LYS A 463 22.19 -41.29 4.38
CA LYS A 463 21.70 -41.59 5.73
C LYS A 463 20.21 -41.22 5.82
N PRO A 464 19.35 -42.01 6.49
CA PRO A 464 17.93 -41.67 6.63
C PRO A 464 17.73 -40.36 7.39
N THR A 465 16.76 -39.56 6.95
CA THR A 465 16.38 -38.30 7.60
C THR A 465 15.45 -38.53 8.79
N ASN A 466 15.66 -37.78 9.88
CA ASN A 466 14.76 -37.79 11.04
C ASN A 466 13.44 -37.04 10.81
N CYS A 467 13.31 -36.33 9.68
CA CYS A 467 12.11 -35.57 9.32
C CYS A 467 11.01 -36.48 8.77
N GLN A 468 9.86 -36.54 9.43
CA GLN A 468 8.70 -37.34 9.04
C GLN A 468 7.39 -36.56 9.27
N PRO A 469 6.37 -36.73 8.42
CA PRO A 469 5.01 -36.28 8.70
C PRO A 469 4.44 -36.90 9.98
N PRO A 470 3.57 -36.21 10.75
CA PRO A 470 3.01 -34.89 10.45
C PRO A 470 3.88 -33.72 10.91
N ASP A 471 4.82 -33.92 11.84
CA ASP A 471 5.49 -32.83 12.57
C ASP A 471 6.64 -32.15 11.78
N CYS A 472 7.11 -32.78 10.70
CA CYS A 472 8.24 -32.27 9.92
C CYS A 472 8.07 -32.48 8.40
N HIS A 473 8.34 -31.42 7.64
CA HIS A 473 8.17 -31.31 6.20
C HIS A 473 9.39 -30.62 5.55
N LEU A 474 9.39 -30.57 4.21
CA LEU A 474 10.33 -29.75 3.44
C LEU A 474 9.76 -28.33 3.27
N HIS A 475 10.60 -27.31 3.43
CA HIS A 475 10.27 -25.92 3.14
C HIS A 475 11.36 -25.30 2.27
N LEU A 476 10.99 -24.33 1.42
CA LEU A 476 11.85 -23.71 0.41
C LEU A 476 11.72 -22.18 0.44
N HIS A 477 12.82 -21.48 0.18
CA HIS A 477 12.81 -20.06 -0.16
C HIS A 477 12.37 -19.94 -1.64
N LEU A 478 11.18 -19.38 -1.89
CA LEU A 478 10.60 -19.39 -3.25
C LEU A 478 11.08 -18.20 -4.07
N ARG A 479 10.85 -16.98 -3.55
CA ARG A 479 11.29 -15.71 -4.16
C ARG A 479 12.02 -14.78 -3.18
N TRP A 480 12.16 -15.18 -1.92
CA TRP A 480 12.73 -14.36 -0.85
C TRP A 480 13.77 -15.13 -0.02
N ALA A 481 15.03 -14.73 -0.16
CA ALA A 481 16.05 -14.98 0.85
C ALA A 481 15.83 -14.02 2.03
N ASP A 482 15.76 -14.54 3.25
CA ASP A 482 15.88 -13.72 4.47
C ASP A 482 17.34 -13.30 4.73
N ASN A 483 18.27 -14.07 4.17
CA ASN A 483 19.70 -13.82 4.17
C ASN A 483 20.09 -12.85 3.04
N PRO A 484 20.49 -11.59 3.32
CA PRO A 484 20.73 -10.58 2.28
C PRO A 484 22.01 -10.81 1.47
N TYR A 485 22.72 -11.92 1.69
CA TYR A 485 23.97 -12.28 1.01
C TYR A 485 23.79 -13.37 -0.07
N VAL A 486 22.57 -13.85 -0.32
CA VAL A 486 22.27 -15.01 -1.19
C VAL A 486 20.95 -14.80 -1.96
N SER A 487 20.72 -15.53 -3.05
CA SER A 487 19.58 -15.28 -3.95
C SER A 487 18.28 -16.02 -3.60
N GLY A 488 18.30 -17.11 -2.82
CA GLY A 488 17.14 -17.77 -2.19
C GLY A 488 15.94 -18.04 -3.11
N THR A 489 16.18 -18.43 -4.36
CA THR A 489 15.14 -18.53 -5.40
C THR A 489 14.96 -19.97 -5.90
N VAL A 490 13.72 -20.43 -6.02
CA VAL A 490 13.42 -21.73 -6.66
C VAL A 490 13.51 -21.61 -8.19
N HIS A 491 14.41 -22.39 -8.78
CA HIS A 491 14.67 -22.43 -10.21
C HIS A 491 13.78 -23.45 -10.94
N THR A 492 12.85 -22.95 -11.77
CA THR A 492 12.07 -23.74 -12.75
C THR A 492 12.18 -23.14 -14.15
N LYS A 493 12.03 -23.95 -15.19
CA LYS A 493 11.83 -23.51 -16.58
C LYS A 493 10.59 -24.18 -17.16
N ASP A 494 10.01 -23.55 -18.18
CA ASP A 494 9.01 -24.11 -19.09
C ASP A 494 9.56 -25.29 -19.91
N THR A 495 10.83 -25.19 -20.34
CA THR A 495 11.53 -26.24 -21.09
C THR A 495 11.82 -27.52 -20.29
N THR A 496 11.64 -27.52 -18.95
CA THR A 496 12.06 -28.62 -18.06
C THR A 496 10.93 -29.21 -17.20
N PRO A 497 9.88 -29.82 -17.81
CA PRO A 497 8.70 -30.29 -17.09
C PRO A 497 9.04 -31.26 -15.94
N GLY A 498 8.61 -30.89 -14.74
CA GLY A 498 8.80 -31.67 -13.52
C GLY A 498 10.16 -31.51 -12.82
N LEU A 499 11.10 -30.75 -13.37
CA LEU A 499 12.32 -30.34 -12.67
C LEU A 499 12.07 -29.06 -11.85
N ILE A 500 12.27 -29.15 -10.54
CA ILE A 500 12.22 -28.02 -9.60
C ILE A 500 13.42 -28.17 -8.67
N MET A 501 14.22 -27.12 -8.54
CA MET A 501 15.41 -27.10 -7.67
C MET A 501 15.50 -25.76 -6.92
N GLY A 502 15.90 -25.77 -5.65
CA GLY A 502 16.08 -24.54 -4.87
C GLY A 502 16.57 -24.77 -3.45
N ALA A 503 16.86 -23.66 -2.75
CA ALA A 503 17.32 -23.66 -1.37
C ALA A 503 16.16 -23.77 -0.37
N GLY A 504 16.42 -24.38 0.78
CA GLY A 504 15.43 -24.56 1.83
C GLY A 504 15.94 -25.38 3.02
N ASN A 505 15.02 -25.86 3.86
CA ASN A 505 15.34 -26.65 5.04
C ASN A 505 14.31 -27.76 5.31
N LEU A 506 14.67 -28.67 6.23
CA LEU A 506 13.77 -29.67 6.78
C LEU A 506 13.42 -29.30 8.23
N GLY A 507 12.13 -29.21 8.54
CA GLY A 507 11.64 -28.79 9.85
C GLY A 507 10.12 -28.64 9.90
N SER A 508 9.64 -27.87 10.88
CA SER A 508 8.22 -27.46 11.00
C SER A 508 7.96 -26.04 10.49
N GLN A 509 8.99 -25.36 9.99
CA GLN A 509 8.98 -24.02 9.40
C GLN A 509 10.29 -23.74 8.65
N LEU A 510 10.27 -22.76 7.76
CA LEU A 510 11.44 -22.14 7.14
C LEU A 510 12.31 -21.42 8.20
N VAL A 511 13.65 -21.42 8.02
CA VAL A 511 14.61 -20.74 8.90
C VAL A 511 15.80 -20.18 8.13
N GLU A 512 16.28 -19.02 8.54
CA GLU A 512 17.29 -18.19 7.85
C GLU A 512 18.71 -18.79 7.87
N TYR A 513 19.04 -19.55 8.91
CA TYR A 513 20.41 -19.99 9.20
C TYR A 513 20.79 -21.35 8.60
N LYS A 514 19.90 -21.98 7.82
CA LYS A 514 20.14 -23.33 7.28
C LYS A 514 19.59 -23.50 5.87
N GLU A 515 20.42 -23.15 4.89
CA GLU A 515 20.13 -23.27 3.46
C GLU A 515 20.76 -24.58 2.91
N GLU A 516 19.90 -25.51 2.49
CA GLU A 516 20.28 -26.77 1.82
C GLU A 516 19.59 -26.83 0.45
N MET A 517 20.29 -27.33 -0.57
CA MET A 517 19.73 -27.41 -1.93
C MET A 517 18.97 -28.73 -2.11
N TYR A 518 17.69 -28.62 -2.50
CA TYR A 518 16.81 -29.75 -2.79
C TYR A 518 16.41 -29.78 -4.27
N ILE A 519 16.24 -30.98 -4.82
CA ILE A 519 15.71 -31.19 -6.18
C ILE A 519 14.56 -32.21 -6.17
N THR A 520 13.60 -31.98 -7.07
CA THR A 520 12.65 -32.98 -7.56
C THR A 520 12.76 -33.03 -9.08
N ALA A 521 12.55 -34.22 -9.66
CA ALA A 521 12.46 -34.43 -11.10
C ALA A 521 11.10 -35.06 -11.49
N ASP A 522 10.13 -35.08 -10.58
CA ASP A 522 8.77 -35.60 -10.77
C ASP A 522 7.71 -34.61 -10.28
N CYS A 523 8.00 -33.31 -10.42
CA CYS A 523 7.12 -32.18 -10.10
C CYS A 523 6.73 -32.05 -8.61
N GLY A 524 7.59 -32.50 -7.69
CA GLY A 524 7.39 -32.37 -6.25
C GLY A 524 6.87 -33.63 -5.55
N ARG A 525 6.69 -34.74 -6.28
CA ARG A 525 6.21 -36.01 -5.70
C ARG A 525 7.30 -36.75 -4.91
N THR A 526 8.56 -36.69 -5.35
CA THR A 526 9.75 -37.13 -4.63
C THR A 526 10.83 -36.04 -4.66
N TRP A 527 11.33 -35.70 -3.48
CA TRP A 527 12.42 -34.75 -3.28
C TRP A 527 13.71 -35.47 -2.88
N ARG A 528 14.85 -34.84 -3.12
CA ARG A 528 16.19 -35.30 -2.74
C ARG A 528 17.03 -34.10 -2.29
N GLN A 529 17.80 -34.27 -1.22
CA GLN A 529 18.85 -33.32 -0.87
C GLN A 529 20.05 -33.49 -1.83
N VAL A 530 20.65 -32.38 -2.24
CA VAL A 530 21.72 -32.37 -3.25
C VAL A 530 22.99 -31.72 -2.72
N PHE A 531 22.89 -30.53 -2.11
CA PHE A 531 24.04 -29.81 -1.54
C PHE A 531 23.71 -29.20 -0.17
N GLU A 532 24.78 -28.89 0.55
CA GLU A 532 24.84 -27.96 1.68
C GLU A 532 25.25 -26.57 1.13
N GLU A 533 24.60 -25.51 1.62
CA GLU A 533 24.68 -24.12 1.12
C GLU A 533 24.12 -23.90 -0.30
N GLU A 534 23.70 -22.67 -0.62
CA GLU A 534 23.09 -22.32 -1.91
C GLU A 534 24.07 -22.48 -3.08
N HIS A 535 23.51 -22.82 -4.25
CA HIS A 535 24.24 -22.94 -5.50
C HIS A 535 23.42 -22.32 -6.64
N HIS A 536 24.01 -21.41 -7.42
CA HIS A 536 23.41 -20.95 -8.67
C HIS A 536 23.18 -22.13 -9.63
N ILE A 537 21.94 -22.33 -10.09
CA ILE A 537 21.56 -23.44 -10.97
C ILE A 537 21.35 -22.95 -12.41
N LEU A 538 21.92 -23.67 -13.38
CA LEU A 538 21.64 -23.49 -14.80
C LEU A 538 21.19 -24.83 -15.43
N TYR A 539 20.14 -24.78 -16.24
CA TYR A 539 19.67 -25.91 -17.05
C TYR A 539 20.12 -25.75 -18.51
N LEU A 540 20.61 -26.83 -19.12
CA LEU A 540 21.02 -26.89 -20.53
C LEU A 540 20.36 -28.09 -21.23
N ASP A 541 20.22 -28.03 -22.56
CA ASP A 541 19.56 -29.04 -23.41
C ASP A 541 18.22 -29.52 -22.83
N HIS A 542 17.27 -28.60 -22.60
CA HIS A 542 15.96 -28.88 -21.98
C HIS A 542 16.07 -29.68 -20.66
N GLY A 543 17.03 -29.32 -19.81
CA GLY A 543 17.31 -30.01 -18.53
C GLY A 543 18.09 -31.31 -18.68
N GLY A 544 18.61 -31.61 -19.86
CA GLY A 544 19.51 -32.73 -20.15
C GLY A 544 20.87 -32.60 -19.46
N VAL A 545 21.30 -31.39 -19.11
CA VAL A 545 22.38 -31.16 -18.14
C VAL A 545 21.92 -30.13 -17.11
N ILE A 546 22.16 -30.43 -15.83
CA ILE A 546 21.97 -29.49 -14.72
C ILE A 546 23.36 -29.09 -14.23
N VAL A 547 23.62 -27.79 -14.17
CA VAL A 547 24.90 -27.22 -13.74
C VAL A 547 24.69 -26.45 -12.44
N ALA A 548 25.66 -26.54 -11.52
CA ALA A 548 25.64 -25.84 -10.25
C ALA A 548 27.01 -25.28 -9.90
N ILE A 549 27.06 -24.00 -9.54
CA ILE A 549 28.21 -23.34 -8.88
C ILE A 549 27.74 -22.91 -7.50
N LYS A 550 28.58 -23.08 -6.46
CA LYS A 550 28.25 -22.61 -5.11
C LYS A 550 28.17 -21.09 -5.08
N ASP A 551 27.09 -20.54 -4.55
CA ASP A 551 27.00 -19.10 -4.26
C ASP A 551 27.80 -18.83 -2.98
N THR A 552 28.79 -17.93 -3.03
CA THR A 552 29.66 -17.63 -1.88
C THR A 552 30.55 -16.41 -2.13
N SER A 553 30.90 -15.71 -1.04
CA SER A 553 31.84 -14.59 -1.01
C SER A 553 33.33 -14.99 -1.14
N ILE A 554 33.63 -16.25 -1.49
CA ILE A 554 34.98 -16.82 -1.59
C ILE A 554 35.25 -17.25 -3.04
N PRO A 555 36.38 -16.84 -3.66
CA PRO A 555 36.62 -17.13 -5.07
C PRO A 555 36.89 -18.62 -5.31
N LEU A 556 36.30 -19.16 -6.37
CA LEU A 556 36.26 -20.60 -6.65
C LEU A 556 36.64 -20.91 -8.09
N LYS A 557 36.86 -22.20 -8.37
CA LYS A 557 37.16 -22.70 -9.72
C LYS A 557 36.52 -24.05 -10.04
N ILE A 558 35.59 -24.48 -9.20
CA ILE A 558 34.90 -25.76 -9.31
C ILE A 558 33.50 -25.56 -9.88
N LEU A 559 33.16 -26.39 -10.85
CA LEU A 559 31.85 -26.52 -11.47
C LEU A 559 31.29 -27.89 -11.11
N LYS A 560 30.06 -27.98 -10.60
CA LYS A 560 29.34 -29.25 -10.44
C LYS A 560 28.36 -29.40 -11.59
N PHE A 561 28.21 -30.60 -12.12
CA PHE A 561 27.18 -30.88 -13.13
C PHE A 561 26.60 -32.29 -12.99
N SER A 562 25.37 -32.47 -13.45
CA SER A 562 24.62 -33.73 -13.48
C SER A 562 23.98 -33.94 -14.85
N VAL A 563 23.91 -35.20 -15.31
CA VAL A 563 23.38 -35.59 -16.63
C VAL A 563 22.22 -36.58 -16.55
N ASP A 564 21.78 -36.91 -15.33
CA ASP A 564 20.78 -37.93 -15.00
C ASP A 564 19.58 -37.40 -14.20
N GLY A 565 19.41 -36.07 -14.16
CA GLY A 565 18.33 -35.39 -13.43
C GLY A 565 18.67 -35.10 -11.97
N GLY A 566 19.95 -34.82 -11.67
CA GLY A 566 20.41 -34.45 -10.32
C GLY A 566 20.67 -35.63 -9.40
N VAL A 567 20.78 -36.86 -9.92
CA VAL A 567 20.96 -38.09 -9.13
C VAL A 567 22.43 -38.38 -8.88
N THR A 568 23.29 -38.17 -9.87
CA THR A 568 24.75 -38.19 -9.70
C THR A 568 25.36 -36.89 -10.20
N TRP A 569 26.40 -36.44 -9.50
CA TRP A 569 27.07 -35.18 -9.74
C TRP A 569 28.57 -35.41 -9.96
N SER A 570 29.13 -34.69 -10.93
CA SER A 570 30.55 -34.69 -11.26
C SER A 570 31.13 -33.29 -11.07
N THR A 571 32.36 -33.22 -10.57
CA THR A 571 33.08 -31.95 -10.37
C THR A 571 34.13 -31.76 -11.48
N HIS A 572 34.18 -30.56 -12.04
CA HIS A 572 35.17 -30.14 -13.03
C HIS A 572 35.82 -28.81 -12.61
N ASN A 573 37.11 -28.61 -12.95
CA ASN A 573 37.80 -27.34 -12.73
C ASN A 573 37.66 -26.49 -14.00
N PHE A 574 36.70 -25.54 -14.01
CA PHE A 574 36.35 -24.80 -15.24
C PHE A 574 37.41 -23.77 -15.65
N THR A 575 38.15 -23.21 -14.69
CA THR A 575 39.29 -22.30 -14.90
C THR A 575 40.49 -22.71 -14.02
N SER A 576 41.68 -22.23 -14.35
CA SER A 576 42.90 -22.47 -13.57
C SER A 576 42.93 -21.65 -12.27
N THR A 577 42.43 -20.41 -12.36
CA THR A 577 42.47 -19.36 -11.35
C THR A 577 41.18 -19.38 -10.53
N SER A 578 41.21 -18.96 -9.26
CA SER A 578 39.97 -18.78 -8.49
C SER A 578 39.29 -17.47 -8.87
N VAL A 579 38.02 -17.53 -9.24
CA VAL A 579 37.19 -16.41 -9.72
C VAL A 579 36.00 -16.23 -8.76
N PHE A 580 35.66 -14.99 -8.43
CA PHE A 580 34.37 -14.64 -7.83
C PHE A 580 33.33 -14.68 -8.95
N VAL A 581 32.34 -15.57 -8.85
CA VAL A 581 31.32 -15.75 -9.90
C VAL A 581 30.19 -14.76 -9.66
N ASP A 582 29.96 -13.88 -10.62
CA ASP A 582 28.88 -12.88 -10.56
C ASP A 582 27.62 -13.35 -11.32
N GLY A 583 27.73 -14.36 -12.19
CA GLY A 583 26.57 -14.99 -12.81
C GLY A 583 26.84 -16.09 -13.84
N LEU A 584 25.74 -16.67 -14.33
CA LEU A 584 25.68 -17.78 -15.29
C LEU A 584 24.70 -17.46 -16.42
N LEU A 585 25.07 -17.81 -17.66
CA LEU A 585 24.19 -17.70 -18.83
C LEU A 585 24.21 -18.95 -19.72
N SER A 586 23.05 -19.34 -20.23
CA SER A 586 22.86 -20.26 -21.36
C SER A 586 22.77 -19.48 -22.68
N GLU A 587 22.94 -20.17 -23.81
CA GLU A 587 22.52 -19.68 -25.12
C GLU A 587 20.98 -19.58 -25.18
N PRO A 588 20.38 -18.53 -25.79
CA PRO A 588 18.94 -18.35 -25.82
C PRO A 588 18.17 -19.55 -26.40
N GLY A 589 17.14 -19.98 -25.67
CA GLY A 589 16.29 -21.14 -26.00
C GLY A 589 16.50 -22.35 -25.08
N ASP A 590 17.60 -22.40 -24.31
CA ASP A 590 17.99 -23.53 -23.44
C ASP A 590 18.12 -24.89 -24.16
N GLU A 591 18.17 -24.90 -25.49
CA GLU A 591 18.27 -26.09 -26.33
C GLU A 591 19.71 -26.62 -26.48
N THR A 592 20.70 -25.78 -26.12
CA THR A 592 22.12 -26.04 -26.42
C THR A 592 22.92 -26.38 -25.16
N LEU A 593 24.17 -26.76 -25.38
CA LEU A 593 25.11 -27.28 -24.37
C LEU A 593 26.30 -26.34 -24.15
N VAL A 594 26.16 -25.07 -24.52
CA VAL A 594 27.14 -24.00 -24.28
C VAL A 594 26.62 -23.12 -23.14
N MET A 595 27.50 -22.84 -22.18
CA MET A 595 27.25 -21.87 -21.12
C MET A 595 28.41 -20.89 -20.98
N THR A 596 28.13 -19.74 -20.38
CA THR A 596 29.13 -18.74 -20.01
C THR A 596 29.03 -18.48 -18.51
N VAL A 597 30.11 -18.76 -17.78
CA VAL A 597 30.34 -18.23 -16.43
C VAL A 597 30.98 -16.85 -16.60
N PHE A 598 30.58 -15.86 -15.83
CA PHE A 598 31.26 -14.56 -15.79
C PHE A 598 31.50 -14.11 -14.36
N GLY A 599 32.57 -13.34 -14.15
CA GLY A 599 33.00 -12.95 -12.82
C GLY A 599 34.26 -12.08 -12.81
N HIS A 600 34.83 -11.89 -11.63
CA HIS A 600 36.08 -11.13 -11.42
C HIS A 600 37.13 -11.97 -10.68
N ILE A 601 38.41 -11.80 -11.02
CA ILE A 601 39.52 -12.55 -10.39
C ILE A 601 39.81 -12.04 -8.97
N SER A 602 39.59 -10.74 -8.72
CA SER A 602 39.63 -10.10 -7.40
C SER A 602 38.85 -8.79 -7.43
N PHE A 603 38.53 -8.23 -6.26
CA PHE A 603 37.78 -6.97 -6.10
C PHE A 603 38.36 -5.72 -6.81
N ARG A 604 39.53 -5.83 -7.46
CA ARG A 604 40.16 -4.78 -8.29
C ARG A 604 40.82 -5.35 -9.55
N SER A 605 40.27 -6.43 -10.11
CA SER A 605 40.76 -7.07 -11.34
C SER A 605 39.84 -6.82 -12.53
N ASP A 606 40.39 -6.99 -13.74
CA ASP A 606 39.61 -7.14 -14.97
C ASP A 606 38.61 -8.32 -14.84
N TRP A 607 37.50 -8.23 -15.56
CA TRP A 607 36.48 -9.27 -15.67
C TRP A 607 37.01 -10.51 -16.41
N GLU A 608 36.75 -11.72 -15.89
CA GLU A 608 37.01 -13.01 -16.56
C GLU A 608 35.67 -13.65 -16.97
N LEU A 609 35.57 -14.06 -18.22
CA LEU A 609 34.48 -14.89 -18.72
C LEU A 609 35.01 -16.26 -19.10
N VAL A 610 34.31 -17.32 -18.71
CA VAL A 610 34.66 -18.71 -19.02
C VAL A 610 33.51 -19.38 -19.76
N LYS A 611 33.73 -19.60 -21.05
CA LYS A 611 32.88 -20.47 -21.87
C LYS A 611 33.10 -21.91 -21.45
N VAL A 612 32.02 -22.68 -21.27
CA VAL A 612 32.07 -24.13 -21.07
C VAL A 612 31.15 -24.81 -22.09
N ASP A 613 31.68 -25.79 -22.82
CA ASP A 613 31.00 -26.53 -23.87
C ASP A 613 30.92 -28.02 -23.53
N PHE A 614 29.69 -28.51 -23.29
CA PHE A 614 29.41 -29.91 -22.97
C PHE A 614 29.18 -30.78 -24.21
N ARG A 615 29.08 -30.21 -25.41
CA ARG A 615 28.81 -30.96 -26.67
C ARG A 615 29.77 -32.15 -26.92
N PRO A 616 31.07 -32.11 -26.56
CA PRO A 616 31.96 -33.25 -26.74
C PRO A 616 31.56 -34.52 -25.95
N SER A 617 30.74 -34.41 -24.89
CA SER A 617 30.16 -35.56 -24.19
C SER A 617 28.87 -36.09 -24.80
N PHE A 618 28.20 -35.31 -25.64
CA PHE A 618 26.89 -35.63 -26.22
C PHE A 618 26.98 -35.66 -27.75
N SER A 619 27.79 -36.59 -28.27
CA SER A 619 28.19 -36.67 -29.69
C SER A 619 27.09 -37.07 -30.68
N ARG A 620 25.83 -37.19 -30.25
CA ARG A 620 24.68 -37.57 -31.09
C ARG A 620 23.36 -36.94 -30.62
N PRO A 621 22.38 -36.71 -31.50
CA PRO A 621 21.01 -36.43 -31.10
C PRO A 621 20.34 -37.66 -30.46
N CYS A 622 19.29 -37.42 -29.68
CA CYS A 622 18.43 -38.46 -29.15
C CYS A 622 17.43 -38.95 -30.20
N GLY A 623 17.13 -40.25 -30.20
CA GLY A 623 15.99 -40.84 -30.90
C GLY A 623 14.90 -41.29 -29.92
N GLU A 624 13.74 -41.69 -30.44
CA GLU A 624 12.59 -42.15 -29.63
C GLU A 624 12.98 -43.19 -28.56
N ASN A 625 13.88 -44.11 -28.90
CA ASN A 625 14.36 -45.17 -28.01
C ASN A 625 15.21 -44.67 -26.83
N ASP A 626 15.72 -43.44 -26.85
CA ASP A 626 16.50 -42.84 -25.76
C ASP A 626 15.61 -42.31 -24.62
N TYR A 627 14.30 -42.20 -24.85
CA TYR A 627 13.35 -41.70 -23.87
C TYR A 627 12.63 -42.82 -23.11
N SER A 628 12.17 -42.47 -21.92
CA SER A 628 11.21 -43.23 -21.11
C SER A 628 10.02 -42.34 -20.77
N SER A 629 8.82 -42.92 -20.73
CA SER A 629 7.59 -42.24 -20.30
C SER A 629 7.55 -42.07 -18.79
N TRP A 630 7.24 -40.84 -18.34
CA TRP A 630 6.92 -40.52 -16.96
C TRP A 630 5.50 -39.98 -16.88
N ASP A 631 4.62 -40.71 -16.19
CA ASP A 631 3.25 -40.28 -15.93
C ASP A 631 3.24 -39.24 -14.81
N LEU A 632 2.67 -38.05 -15.07
CA LEU A 632 2.45 -37.04 -14.05
C LEU A 632 1.40 -37.55 -13.04
N THR A 633 1.66 -37.32 -11.76
CA THR A 633 0.81 -37.79 -10.65
C THR A 633 0.85 -36.82 -9.48
N SER A 634 -0.27 -36.71 -8.76
CA SER A 634 -0.32 -35.92 -7.52
C SER A 634 0.48 -36.61 -6.40
N LEU A 635 0.61 -35.95 -5.23
CA LEU A 635 1.19 -36.59 -4.05
C LEU A 635 0.45 -37.88 -3.67
N GLN A 636 -0.88 -37.86 -3.73
CA GLN A 636 -1.78 -38.99 -3.46
C GLN A 636 -1.72 -40.08 -4.54
N GLY A 637 -1.06 -39.82 -5.68
CA GLY A 637 -0.84 -40.77 -6.77
C GLY A 637 -1.94 -40.79 -7.84
N ASP A 638 -2.90 -39.86 -7.80
CA ASP A 638 -3.90 -39.72 -8.87
C ASP A 638 -3.23 -39.21 -10.16
N ARG A 639 -3.75 -39.68 -11.28
CA ARG A 639 -3.27 -39.38 -12.65
C ARG A 639 -4.13 -38.31 -13.34
N CYS A 640 -5.37 -38.08 -12.88
CA CYS A 640 -6.31 -37.15 -13.49
C CYS A 640 -6.12 -35.72 -12.94
N ILE A 641 -5.02 -35.06 -13.31
CA ILE A 641 -4.74 -33.69 -12.89
C ILE A 641 -5.37 -32.71 -13.90
N MET A 642 -6.13 -31.71 -13.42
CA MET A 642 -6.86 -30.75 -14.25
C MET A 642 -7.75 -31.43 -15.32
N GLY A 643 -8.35 -32.57 -14.95
CA GLY A 643 -9.17 -33.38 -15.86
C GLY A 643 -8.39 -34.19 -16.91
N GLN A 644 -7.07 -34.33 -16.78
CA GLN A 644 -6.21 -34.89 -17.82
C GLN A 644 -5.09 -35.79 -17.27
N GLN A 645 -4.89 -36.97 -17.87
CA GLN A 645 -3.69 -37.78 -17.67
C GLN A 645 -2.61 -37.31 -18.62
N ARG A 646 -1.55 -36.70 -18.07
CA ARG A 646 -0.38 -36.19 -18.80
C ARG A 646 0.80 -37.15 -18.61
N SER A 647 1.42 -37.59 -19.69
CA SER A 647 2.66 -38.39 -19.67
C SER A 647 3.74 -37.69 -20.48
N PHE A 648 4.94 -37.60 -19.93
CA PHE A 648 6.08 -36.82 -20.45
C PHE A 648 7.26 -37.70 -20.83
N ARG A 649 8.10 -37.23 -21.74
CA ARG A 649 9.39 -37.83 -22.10
C ARG A 649 10.46 -37.44 -21.08
N LYS A 650 11.22 -38.42 -20.59
CA LYS A 650 12.47 -38.20 -19.85
C LYS A 650 13.59 -39.02 -20.49
N ARG A 651 14.74 -38.39 -20.78
CA ARG A 651 15.93 -39.08 -21.30
C ARG A 651 16.38 -40.17 -20.31
N LYS A 652 16.69 -41.37 -20.82
CA LYS A 652 17.17 -42.48 -19.99
C LYS A 652 18.55 -42.15 -19.42
N PRO A 653 18.85 -42.39 -18.13
CA PRO A 653 20.16 -42.09 -17.54
C PRO A 653 21.36 -42.78 -18.23
N ALA A 654 21.12 -43.92 -18.87
CA ALA A 654 22.12 -44.67 -19.65
C ALA A 654 22.31 -44.15 -21.10
N SER A 655 21.60 -43.09 -21.51
CA SER A 655 21.71 -42.52 -22.85
C SER A 655 22.27 -41.10 -22.82
N TRP A 656 23.47 -40.95 -23.40
CA TRP A 656 24.13 -39.66 -23.59
C TRP A 656 23.85 -39.19 -25.02
N CYS A 657 22.85 -38.33 -25.14
CA CYS A 657 22.43 -37.71 -26.39
C CYS A 657 21.82 -36.33 -26.14
N VAL A 658 21.88 -35.45 -27.14
CA VAL A 658 21.26 -34.12 -27.13
C VAL A 658 19.77 -34.24 -27.45
N GLN A 659 18.90 -33.62 -26.65
CA GLN A 659 17.46 -33.58 -26.90
C GLN A 659 17.14 -32.60 -28.03
N GLY A 660 17.61 -31.35 -27.92
CA GLY A 660 17.55 -30.32 -28.97
C GLY A 660 16.14 -29.89 -29.42
N ARG A 661 16.10 -29.03 -30.43
CA ARG A 661 14.94 -28.19 -30.85
C ARG A 661 13.62 -28.92 -31.08
N SER A 662 13.70 -30.15 -31.59
CA SER A 662 12.53 -30.96 -31.92
C SER A 662 11.97 -31.73 -30.72
N PHE A 663 12.53 -31.52 -29.52
CA PHE A 663 12.10 -32.17 -28.29
C PHE A 663 10.72 -31.69 -27.84
N THR A 664 9.71 -32.49 -28.17
CA THR A 664 8.36 -32.37 -27.62
C THR A 664 8.28 -33.17 -26.32
N SER A 665 8.24 -32.46 -25.18
CA SER A 665 8.27 -33.11 -23.86
C SER A 665 6.98 -33.87 -23.53
N ALA A 666 5.82 -33.42 -24.01
CA ALA A 666 4.53 -34.09 -23.83
C ALA A 666 4.41 -35.30 -24.78
N LEU A 667 4.22 -36.49 -24.22
CA LEU A 667 4.18 -37.76 -24.94
C LEU A 667 2.73 -38.20 -25.25
N THR A 668 1.82 -37.99 -24.29
CA THR A 668 0.40 -38.34 -24.41
C THR A 668 -0.41 -37.53 -23.40
N ALA A 669 -1.57 -37.03 -23.85
CA ALA A 669 -2.57 -36.39 -23.00
C ALA A 669 -3.92 -37.10 -23.21
N ARG A 670 -4.52 -37.65 -22.15
CA ARG A 670 -5.84 -38.30 -22.19
C ARG A 670 -6.82 -37.59 -21.27
N VAL A 671 -8.01 -37.29 -21.76
CA VAL A 671 -9.08 -36.68 -20.95
C VAL A 671 -9.61 -37.68 -19.92
N CYS A 672 -9.93 -37.20 -18.72
CA CYS A 672 -10.63 -37.93 -17.66
C CYS A 672 -12.11 -37.53 -17.59
N GLN A 673 -12.93 -38.42 -17.01
CA GLN A 673 -14.27 -38.04 -16.56
C GLN A 673 -14.20 -37.08 -15.38
N CYS A 674 -15.10 -36.09 -15.32
CA CYS A 674 -15.14 -35.12 -14.23
C CYS A 674 -15.51 -35.79 -12.91
N ARG A 675 -14.84 -35.35 -11.85
CA ARG A 675 -15.03 -35.72 -10.45
C ARG A 675 -15.27 -34.46 -9.63
N ASP A 676 -15.68 -34.62 -8.38
CA ASP A 676 -15.80 -33.54 -7.39
C ASP A 676 -14.49 -32.72 -7.25
N SER A 677 -13.33 -33.34 -7.51
CA SER A 677 -12.00 -32.72 -7.52
C SER A 677 -11.78 -31.69 -8.65
N ASP A 678 -12.60 -31.72 -9.70
CA ASP A 678 -12.53 -30.81 -10.86
C ASP A 678 -13.39 -29.54 -10.68
N PHE A 679 -14.04 -29.38 -9.52
CA PHE A 679 -14.89 -28.26 -9.15
C PHE A 679 -14.40 -27.56 -7.87
N LEU A 680 -14.36 -26.22 -7.89
CA LEU A 680 -14.11 -25.38 -6.71
C LEU A 680 -15.37 -24.58 -6.34
N CYS A 681 -15.33 -23.89 -5.21
CA CYS A 681 -16.42 -22.98 -4.82
C CYS A 681 -16.43 -21.71 -5.70
N ASP A 682 -17.62 -21.16 -5.92
CA ASP A 682 -17.85 -19.90 -6.64
C ASP A 682 -18.03 -18.72 -5.67
N TYR A 683 -18.05 -17.49 -6.19
CA TYR A 683 -18.18 -16.25 -5.42
C TYR A 683 -19.27 -16.33 -4.34
N GLY A 684 -18.88 -16.09 -3.08
CA GLY A 684 -19.76 -16.08 -1.92
C GLY A 684 -19.96 -17.43 -1.21
N PHE A 685 -19.26 -18.48 -1.64
CA PHE A 685 -19.31 -19.82 -1.03
C PHE A 685 -17.93 -20.29 -0.56
N GLU A 686 -17.88 -20.95 0.59
CA GLU A 686 -16.67 -21.53 1.17
C GLU A 686 -16.82 -23.03 1.43
N ARG A 687 -15.67 -23.71 1.61
CA ARG A 687 -15.61 -25.14 1.92
C ARG A 687 -15.88 -25.35 3.41
N THR A 688 -16.84 -26.21 3.75
CA THR A 688 -17.11 -26.50 5.18
C THR A 688 -15.95 -27.30 5.80
N PRO A 689 -15.35 -26.86 6.93
CA PRO A 689 -14.32 -27.61 7.64
C PRO A 689 -14.94 -28.77 8.44
N SER A 690 -15.24 -29.87 7.75
CA SER A 690 -15.93 -31.03 8.33
C SER A 690 -15.12 -32.32 8.17
N LEU A 691 -15.22 -33.22 9.15
CA LEU A 691 -14.53 -34.52 9.17
C LEU A 691 -15.08 -35.54 8.14
N GLU A 692 -16.16 -35.23 7.42
CA GLU A 692 -16.77 -36.15 6.46
C GLU A 692 -16.11 -36.08 5.07
N PRO A 693 -15.98 -37.21 4.36
CA PRO A 693 -15.38 -37.26 3.02
C PRO A 693 -16.32 -36.67 1.95
N GLY A 694 -16.37 -35.35 1.83
CA GLY A 694 -17.07 -34.65 0.76
C GLY A 694 -16.91 -33.13 0.86
N THR A 695 -16.25 -32.50 -0.12
CA THR A 695 -16.09 -31.04 -0.16
C THR A 695 -17.43 -30.39 -0.50
N LYS A 696 -18.13 -29.89 0.52
CA LYS A 696 -19.37 -29.13 0.35
C LYS A 696 -19.07 -27.62 0.37
N CYS A 697 -19.32 -26.97 -0.76
CA CYS A 697 -19.36 -25.51 -0.87
C CYS A 697 -20.69 -25.00 -0.31
N VAL A 698 -20.64 -24.09 0.66
CA VAL A 698 -21.81 -23.56 1.38
C VAL A 698 -21.79 -22.04 1.31
N ALA A 699 -22.95 -21.41 1.11
CA ALA A 699 -23.07 -19.96 1.01
C ALA A 699 -22.76 -19.29 2.35
N ASN A 700 -21.83 -18.34 2.34
CA ASN A 700 -21.46 -17.55 3.50
C ASN A 700 -22.59 -16.62 3.95
N PHE A 701 -22.60 -16.23 5.22
CA PHE A 701 -23.62 -15.37 5.83
C PHE A 701 -23.91 -14.03 5.10
N TRP A 702 -22.92 -13.48 4.36
CA TRP A 702 -23.04 -12.23 3.60
C TRP A 702 -23.65 -12.36 2.19
N PHE A 703 -23.88 -13.59 1.72
CA PHE A 703 -24.18 -13.88 0.33
C PHE A 703 -25.40 -14.79 0.23
N ASN A 704 -26.41 -14.31 -0.49
CA ASN A 704 -27.62 -15.06 -0.76
C ASN A 704 -27.68 -15.38 -2.25
N PRO A 705 -27.60 -16.65 -2.68
CA PRO A 705 -27.67 -17.02 -4.10
C PRO A 705 -29.03 -16.73 -4.75
N LEU A 706 -30.06 -16.45 -3.95
CA LEU A 706 -31.38 -16.01 -4.43
C LEU A 706 -31.44 -14.51 -4.74
N ALA A 707 -30.43 -13.71 -4.36
CA ALA A 707 -30.38 -12.30 -4.69
C ALA A 707 -30.03 -12.09 -6.17
N PRO A 708 -30.69 -11.17 -6.90
CA PRO A 708 -30.28 -10.81 -8.23
C PRO A 708 -28.92 -10.07 -8.22
N PRO A 709 -28.16 -10.08 -9.33
CA PRO A 709 -27.05 -9.17 -9.56
C PRO A 709 -27.46 -7.70 -9.37
N ASP A 710 -26.49 -6.85 -9.01
CA ASP A 710 -26.72 -5.42 -8.78
C ASP A 710 -27.27 -4.73 -10.05
N ASP A 711 -26.79 -5.15 -11.22
CA ASP A 711 -27.06 -4.57 -12.55
C ASP A 711 -28.15 -5.34 -13.35
N CYS A 712 -29.03 -6.10 -12.69
CA CYS A 712 -30.03 -6.95 -13.34
C CYS A 712 -31.22 -6.14 -13.89
N ALA A 713 -31.23 -5.83 -15.20
CA ALA A 713 -32.31 -5.06 -15.83
C ALA A 713 -33.55 -5.91 -16.17
N VAL A 714 -34.75 -5.33 -16.08
CA VAL A 714 -36.01 -6.04 -16.34
C VAL A 714 -36.07 -6.54 -17.79
N GLY A 715 -36.41 -7.82 -17.97
CA GLY A 715 -36.43 -8.50 -19.26
C GLY A 715 -35.12 -9.22 -19.62
N GLN A 716 -34.01 -8.93 -18.93
CA GLN A 716 -32.81 -9.78 -18.99
C GLN A 716 -32.99 -11.06 -18.15
N THR A 717 -32.08 -12.01 -18.36
CA THR A 717 -31.98 -13.25 -17.54
C THR A 717 -30.60 -13.38 -16.93
N TYR A 718 -30.54 -13.79 -15.66
CA TYR A 718 -29.31 -14.10 -14.94
C TYR A 718 -29.24 -15.58 -14.56
N THR A 719 -28.02 -16.10 -14.36
CA THR A 719 -27.78 -17.46 -13.90
C THR A 719 -27.31 -17.45 -12.45
N SER A 720 -28.13 -17.96 -11.53
CA SER A 720 -27.74 -18.17 -10.14
C SER A 720 -26.83 -19.39 -10.01
N SER A 721 -25.69 -19.22 -9.35
CA SER A 721 -24.77 -20.32 -9.05
C SER A 721 -25.29 -21.21 -7.91
N LEU A 722 -25.09 -22.53 -8.03
CA LEU A 722 -25.30 -23.48 -6.93
C LEU A 722 -24.13 -23.49 -5.92
N GLY A 723 -23.10 -22.66 -6.14
CA GLY A 723 -21.92 -22.56 -5.28
C GLY A 723 -20.70 -23.31 -5.78
N TYR A 724 -20.82 -24.03 -6.90
CA TYR A 724 -19.72 -24.73 -7.56
C TYR A 724 -19.45 -24.15 -8.95
N ARG A 725 -18.18 -24.09 -9.31
CA ARG A 725 -17.71 -23.82 -10.67
C ARG A 725 -16.60 -24.81 -11.05
N LYS A 726 -16.53 -25.19 -12.32
CA LYS A 726 -15.40 -26.01 -12.83
C LYS A 726 -14.11 -25.21 -12.64
N VAL A 727 -13.02 -25.86 -12.28
CA VAL A 727 -11.69 -25.21 -12.30
C VAL A 727 -11.42 -24.71 -13.72
N VAL A 728 -11.03 -23.44 -13.87
CA VAL A 728 -10.70 -22.88 -15.20
C VAL A 728 -9.48 -23.63 -15.78
N SER A 729 -9.42 -23.74 -17.11
CA SER A 729 -8.51 -24.63 -17.88
C SER A 729 -8.63 -26.14 -17.64
N ASN A 730 -9.54 -26.62 -16.77
CA ASN A 730 -9.79 -28.05 -16.59
C ASN A 730 -10.57 -28.66 -17.78
N VAL A 731 -10.01 -29.73 -18.37
CA VAL A 731 -10.52 -30.34 -19.62
C VAL A 731 -11.29 -31.65 -19.42
N CYS A 732 -11.74 -31.99 -18.20
CA CYS A 732 -12.53 -33.22 -18.00
C CYS A 732 -13.85 -33.22 -18.79
N GLU A 733 -14.31 -34.40 -19.22
CA GLU A 733 -15.51 -34.62 -20.04
C GLU A 733 -16.44 -35.70 -19.45
N GLY A 734 -17.74 -35.39 -19.32
CA GLY A 734 -18.71 -36.29 -18.68
C GLY A 734 -18.39 -36.53 -17.20
N GLY A 735 -18.91 -37.62 -16.61
CA GLY A 735 -18.76 -37.88 -15.18
C GLY A 735 -19.74 -37.06 -14.34
N VAL A 736 -19.26 -36.48 -13.23
CA VAL A 736 -20.06 -35.67 -12.31
C VAL A 736 -20.20 -34.23 -12.84
N ASP A 737 -21.43 -33.69 -12.80
CA ASP A 737 -21.74 -32.32 -13.18
C ASP A 737 -22.32 -31.57 -11.97
N LEU A 738 -21.44 -30.89 -11.21
CA LEU A 738 -21.82 -30.09 -10.03
C LEU A 738 -22.17 -28.63 -10.37
N TRP A 739 -21.90 -28.17 -11.60
CA TRP A 739 -22.04 -26.76 -11.98
C TRP A 739 -23.38 -26.45 -12.66
N ARG A 740 -24.11 -27.46 -13.14
CA ARG A 740 -25.42 -27.33 -13.80
C ARG A 740 -26.50 -26.81 -12.85
N GLY A 741 -26.54 -25.49 -12.72
CA GLY A 741 -27.54 -24.77 -11.93
C GLY A 741 -28.97 -24.88 -12.46
N PRO A 742 -29.94 -24.28 -11.75
CA PRO A 742 -31.24 -23.98 -12.36
C PRO A 742 -31.03 -23.13 -13.61
N GLY A 743 -31.94 -23.29 -14.59
CA GLY A 743 -31.89 -22.55 -15.85
C GLY A 743 -31.98 -21.02 -15.66
N PRO A 744 -31.78 -20.24 -16.74
CA PRO A 744 -31.77 -18.77 -16.69
C PRO A 744 -33.02 -18.21 -15.99
N LEU A 745 -32.80 -17.52 -14.88
CA LEU A 745 -33.83 -16.84 -14.11
C LEU A 745 -34.05 -15.45 -14.71
N GLN A 746 -35.32 -15.01 -14.83
CA GLN A 746 -35.61 -13.63 -15.24
C GLN A 746 -35.19 -12.65 -14.14
N CYS A 747 -34.59 -11.52 -14.51
CA CYS A 747 -34.33 -10.43 -13.56
C CYS A 747 -35.65 -9.94 -12.94
N PRO A 748 -35.84 -10.04 -11.61
CA PRO A 748 -37.00 -9.46 -10.94
C PRO A 748 -36.90 -7.94 -10.97
N LEU A 749 -38.03 -7.24 -10.89
CA LEU A 749 -38.00 -5.79 -10.67
C LEU A 749 -37.35 -5.48 -9.32
N THR A 750 -36.22 -4.80 -9.35
CA THR A 750 -35.49 -4.33 -8.17
C THR A 750 -36.03 -2.97 -7.71
N ARG A 751 -36.23 -2.81 -6.40
CA ARG A 751 -36.55 -1.50 -5.80
C ARG A 751 -35.36 -0.53 -5.95
N PRO A 752 -35.59 0.79 -6.04
CA PRO A 752 -34.49 1.75 -5.91
C PRO A 752 -33.74 1.58 -4.59
N ARG A 753 -32.42 1.76 -4.63
CA ARG A 753 -31.52 1.87 -3.48
C ARG A 753 -30.32 2.76 -3.79
N GLY A 754 -29.76 3.37 -2.75
CA GLY A 754 -28.57 4.21 -2.87
C GLY A 754 -28.85 5.47 -3.67
N LEU A 755 -30.08 6.00 -3.53
CA LEU A 755 -30.43 7.29 -4.10
C LEU A 755 -29.56 8.38 -3.44
N ARG A 756 -28.92 9.21 -4.26
CA ARG A 756 -28.12 10.37 -3.83
C ARG A 756 -28.51 11.58 -4.66
N VAL A 757 -28.54 12.75 -4.02
CA VAL A 757 -28.67 14.05 -4.70
C VAL A 757 -27.51 14.95 -4.25
N SER A 758 -26.87 15.61 -5.22
CA SER A 758 -25.66 16.41 -5.05
C SER A 758 -25.72 17.64 -5.96
N ILE A 759 -25.11 18.75 -5.56
CA ILE A 759 -24.82 19.86 -6.48
C ILE A 759 -23.60 19.48 -7.34
N LEU A 760 -23.54 19.97 -8.58
CA LEU A 760 -22.39 19.79 -9.45
C LEU A 760 -21.19 20.63 -8.97
N GLY A 761 -20.08 19.99 -8.61
CA GLY A 761 -18.89 20.64 -8.04
C GLY A 761 -18.94 20.81 -6.51
N GLU A 762 -17.88 21.39 -5.93
CA GLU A 762 -17.72 21.54 -4.47
C GLU A 762 -18.47 22.76 -3.91
N ALA A 763 -19.75 22.90 -4.26
CA ALA A 763 -20.59 24.04 -3.87
C ALA A 763 -21.03 23.97 -2.39
N VAL A 764 -20.12 24.33 -1.47
CA VAL A 764 -20.37 24.35 -0.01
C VAL A 764 -21.46 25.36 0.39
N ALA A 765 -21.69 26.40 -0.41
CA ALA A 765 -22.78 27.36 -0.25
C ALA A 765 -23.16 28.00 -1.59
N VAL A 766 -24.39 28.48 -1.67
CA VAL A 766 -25.00 29.11 -2.85
C VAL A 766 -25.33 30.58 -2.56
N ARG A 767 -25.29 31.44 -3.59
CA ARG A 767 -25.74 32.84 -3.51
C ARG A 767 -27.18 32.99 -4.00
N PRO A 768 -27.99 33.91 -3.44
CA PRO A 768 -29.31 34.22 -4.00
C PRO A 768 -29.15 34.75 -5.43
N GLY A 769 -29.93 34.20 -6.36
CA GLY A 769 -29.85 34.51 -7.79
C GLY A 769 -28.73 33.79 -8.57
N GLU A 770 -28.11 32.76 -8.01
CA GLU A 770 -27.12 31.90 -8.68
C GLU A 770 -27.77 30.66 -9.31
N ASP A 771 -27.21 30.17 -10.43
CA ASP A 771 -27.70 28.98 -11.13
C ASP A 771 -27.11 27.71 -10.49
N VAL A 772 -27.92 27.02 -9.69
CA VAL A 772 -27.58 25.75 -9.03
C VAL A 772 -27.86 24.58 -9.97
N LEU A 773 -26.93 23.62 -10.03
CA LEU A 773 -27.01 22.42 -10.86
C LEU A 773 -27.15 21.17 -9.98
N PHE A 774 -28.35 20.61 -9.89
CA PHE A 774 -28.62 19.40 -9.10
C PHE A 774 -28.48 18.13 -9.94
N VAL A 775 -27.65 17.19 -9.48
CA VAL A 775 -27.45 15.86 -10.07
C VAL A 775 -28.04 14.80 -9.13
N VAL A 776 -28.88 13.93 -9.67
CA VAL A 776 -29.43 12.76 -8.99
C VAL A 776 -28.71 11.50 -9.47
N ARG A 777 -28.37 10.58 -8.56
CA ARG A 777 -27.76 9.28 -8.85
C ARG A 777 -28.49 8.18 -8.07
N GLN A 778 -28.53 6.98 -8.63
CA GLN A 778 -29.11 5.77 -8.04
C GLN A 778 -28.11 4.64 -8.20
N GLU A 779 -27.85 3.88 -7.13
CA GLU A 779 -26.84 2.81 -7.16
C GLU A 779 -27.43 1.46 -7.59
N GLN A 780 -28.70 1.18 -7.25
CA GLN A 780 -29.40 -0.05 -7.63
C GLN A 780 -30.89 0.21 -7.87
N GLY A 781 -31.53 -0.67 -8.65
CA GLY A 781 -32.94 -0.57 -9.02
C GLY A 781 -33.13 -0.19 -10.48
N ASP A 782 -34.16 -0.73 -11.12
CA ASP A 782 -34.52 -0.39 -12.51
C ASP A 782 -34.86 1.11 -12.65
N ILE A 783 -34.19 1.79 -13.57
CA ILE A 783 -34.37 3.22 -13.84
C ILE A 783 -35.64 3.45 -14.67
N LEU A 784 -35.95 2.57 -15.63
CA LEU A 784 -36.99 2.79 -16.66
C LEU A 784 -38.41 2.80 -16.08
N THR A 785 -38.63 2.09 -14.97
CA THR A 785 -39.92 2.07 -14.24
C THR A 785 -39.95 2.98 -13.01
N THR A 786 -38.85 3.68 -12.71
CA THR A 786 -38.74 4.54 -11.51
C THR A 786 -39.15 5.98 -11.80
N LYS A 787 -40.05 6.51 -10.96
CA LYS A 787 -40.46 7.91 -10.95
C LYS A 787 -39.65 8.66 -9.89
N TYR A 788 -39.18 9.85 -10.24
CA TYR A 788 -38.42 10.72 -9.35
C TYR A 788 -39.24 11.96 -9.00
N GLN A 789 -39.79 12.01 -7.79
CA GLN A 789 -40.40 13.22 -7.25
C GLN A 789 -39.30 14.09 -6.64
N VAL A 790 -39.21 15.35 -7.09
CA VAL A 790 -38.23 16.33 -6.62
C VAL A 790 -38.96 17.50 -5.97
N ASP A 791 -38.54 17.85 -4.76
CA ASP A 791 -39.00 19.02 -4.00
C ASP A 791 -37.76 19.82 -3.60
N LEU A 792 -37.62 21.07 -4.07
CA LEU A 792 -36.42 21.89 -3.78
C LEU A 792 -36.54 22.71 -2.48
N GLY A 793 -37.66 22.58 -1.76
CA GLY A 793 -37.86 23.17 -0.43
C GLY A 793 -38.29 24.65 -0.42
N ASP A 794 -38.31 25.32 -1.57
CA ASP A 794 -38.83 26.68 -1.78
C ASP A 794 -40.30 26.70 -2.28
N GLY A 795 -40.86 25.52 -2.56
CA GLY A 795 -42.18 25.36 -3.15
C GLY A 795 -42.15 24.73 -4.55
N PHE A 796 -41.00 24.73 -5.23
CA PHE A 796 -40.83 24.00 -6.49
C PHE A 796 -40.97 22.49 -6.26
N LYS A 797 -41.93 21.88 -6.94
CA LYS A 797 -42.18 20.43 -6.93
C LYS A 797 -42.38 19.93 -8.35
N ALA A 798 -41.60 18.93 -8.76
CA ALA A 798 -41.68 18.31 -10.07
C ALA A 798 -41.67 16.77 -9.96
N MET A 799 -42.19 16.09 -10.98
CA MET A 799 -41.96 14.67 -11.19
C MET A 799 -41.24 14.47 -12.52
N TYR A 800 -40.19 13.67 -12.47
CA TYR A 800 -39.40 13.27 -13.63
C TYR A 800 -39.39 11.74 -13.75
N VAL A 801 -39.00 11.26 -14.93
CA VAL A 801 -38.66 9.86 -15.21
C VAL A 801 -37.28 9.83 -15.87
N ASN A 802 -36.54 8.73 -15.75
CA ASN A 802 -35.24 8.52 -16.39
C ASN A 802 -34.13 9.55 -16.06
N LEU A 803 -34.21 10.35 -14.99
CA LEU A 803 -33.19 11.38 -14.62
C LEU A 803 -31.76 10.83 -14.62
N THR A 804 -31.58 9.65 -14.02
CA THR A 804 -30.28 8.98 -13.89
C THR A 804 -29.80 8.35 -15.19
N LEU A 805 -30.68 8.24 -16.20
CA LEU A 805 -30.40 7.75 -17.55
C LEU A 805 -30.01 8.90 -18.50
N THR A 806 -30.60 10.10 -18.32
CA THR A 806 -30.24 11.30 -19.09
C THR A 806 -28.97 11.98 -18.57
N ALA A 807 -28.63 11.81 -17.29
CA ALA A 807 -27.46 12.39 -16.60
C ALA A 807 -27.36 13.94 -16.58
N GLU A 808 -28.23 14.67 -17.29
CA GLU A 808 -28.31 16.13 -17.27
C GLU A 808 -28.66 16.68 -15.88
N PRO A 809 -28.02 17.78 -15.43
CA PRO A 809 -28.33 18.42 -14.16
C PRO A 809 -29.61 19.27 -14.23
N ILE A 810 -30.44 19.19 -13.19
CA ILE A 810 -31.58 20.09 -13.00
C ILE A 810 -31.07 21.48 -12.62
N ARG A 811 -31.32 22.48 -13.47
CA ARG A 811 -31.00 23.89 -13.19
C ARG A 811 -32.06 24.50 -12.27
N HIS A 812 -31.65 25.19 -11.22
CA HIS A 812 -32.55 25.96 -10.34
C HIS A 812 -31.90 27.26 -9.84
N ARG A 813 -32.70 28.21 -9.37
CA ARG A 813 -32.23 29.53 -8.92
C ARG A 813 -33.05 30.01 -7.72
N TYR A 814 -32.44 30.02 -6.54
CA TYR A 814 -33.10 30.48 -5.31
C TYR A 814 -33.13 32.01 -5.22
N GLU A 815 -34.29 32.60 -4.93
CA GLU A 815 -34.44 34.05 -4.78
C GLU A 815 -34.14 34.54 -3.36
N SER A 816 -34.79 33.95 -2.35
CA SER A 816 -34.61 34.32 -0.94
C SER A 816 -33.39 33.67 -0.29
N PRO A 817 -32.62 34.38 0.56
CA PRO A 817 -31.64 33.75 1.44
C PRO A 817 -32.32 32.84 2.48
N GLY A 818 -31.70 31.70 2.80
CA GLY A 818 -32.24 30.73 3.75
C GLY A 818 -31.60 29.34 3.66
N VAL A 819 -32.09 28.41 4.48
CA VAL A 819 -31.75 26.97 4.38
C VAL A 819 -32.88 26.24 3.69
N TYR A 820 -32.58 25.63 2.55
CA TYR A 820 -33.52 24.82 1.78
C TYR A 820 -33.24 23.34 1.98
N ARG A 821 -34.30 22.53 2.00
CA ARG A 821 -34.21 21.07 2.11
C ARG A 821 -34.71 20.43 0.83
N VAL A 822 -33.78 20.15 -0.07
CA VAL A 822 -34.03 19.35 -1.27
C VAL A 822 -34.36 17.92 -0.84
N SER A 823 -35.51 17.40 -1.25
CA SER A 823 -35.86 15.98 -1.16
C SER A 823 -36.07 15.43 -2.56
N VAL A 824 -35.47 14.27 -2.83
CA VAL A 824 -35.68 13.48 -4.04
C VAL A 824 -36.16 12.10 -3.61
N ARG A 825 -37.36 11.70 -4.05
CA ARG A 825 -37.96 10.40 -3.75
C ARG A 825 -38.10 9.59 -5.03
N ALA A 826 -37.40 8.47 -5.08
CA ALA A 826 -37.48 7.50 -6.18
C ALA A 826 -38.52 6.43 -5.82
N GLU A 827 -39.50 6.18 -6.69
CA GLU A 827 -40.58 5.23 -6.43
C GLU A 827 -40.89 4.38 -7.67
N ASN A 828 -40.89 3.05 -7.49
CA ASN A 828 -41.34 2.05 -8.46
C ASN A 828 -42.23 1.00 -7.77
N VAL A 829 -42.81 0.04 -8.51
CA VAL A 829 -43.76 -0.92 -7.92
C VAL A 829 -43.12 -1.99 -7.01
N ALA A 830 -41.78 -2.03 -6.90
CA ALA A 830 -41.06 -2.87 -5.94
C ALA A 830 -40.68 -2.11 -4.65
N GLY A 831 -40.75 -0.77 -4.62
CA GLY A 831 -40.52 0.04 -3.44
C GLY A 831 -40.10 1.48 -3.74
N HIS A 832 -39.66 2.19 -2.70
CA HIS A 832 -39.14 3.55 -2.81
C HIS A 832 -37.83 3.74 -2.02
N ASP A 833 -37.12 4.80 -2.37
CA ASP A 833 -35.93 5.32 -1.67
C ASP A 833 -36.05 6.87 -1.62
N GLU A 834 -35.47 7.51 -0.59
CA GLU A 834 -35.50 8.98 -0.45
C GLU A 834 -34.11 9.52 -0.09
N ALA A 835 -33.68 10.55 -0.83
CA ALA A 835 -32.42 11.26 -0.63
C ALA A 835 -32.70 12.72 -0.29
N VAL A 836 -32.02 13.24 0.74
CA VAL A 836 -32.20 14.61 1.23
C VAL A 836 -30.88 15.35 1.23
N LEU A 837 -30.88 16.58 0.71
CA LEU A 837 -29.74 17.50 0.71
C LEU A 837 -30.18 18.84 1.30
N PHE A 838 -29.42 19.35 2.26
CA PHE A 838 -29.59 20.70 2.79
C PHE A 838 -28.70 21.67 2.03
N VAL A 839 -29.29 22.76 1.53
CA VAL A 839 -28.61 23.80 0.77
C VAL A 839 -28.71 25.11 1.53
N GLN A 840 -27.57 25.73 1.84
CA GLN A 840 -27.51 27.08 2.41
C GLN A 840 -27.37 28.11 1.28
N VAL A 841 -28.35 29.01 1.19
CA VAL A 841 -28.37 30.14 0.26
C VAL A 841 -28.14 31.40 1.09
N ASN A 842 -26.91 31.89 1.11
CA ASN A 842 -26.50 32.98 1.99
C ASN A 842 -26.14 34.23 1.17
N SER A 843 -26.67 35.38 1.55
CA SER A 843 -26.17 36.67 1.06
C SER A 843 -24.70 36.85 1.48
N PRO A 844 -23.83 37.40 0.60
CA PRO A 844 -22.45 37.66 0.97
C PRO A 844 -22.39 38.69 2.10
N LEU A 845 -21.49 38.47 3.07
CA LEU A 845 -21.18 39.46 4.10
C LEU A 845 -20.57 40.72 3.45
N GLN A 846 -21.01 41.91 3.87
CA GLN A 846 -20.53 43.19 3.34
C GLN A 846 -19.45 43.81 4.23
N ALA A 847 -19.65 43.76 5.56
CA ALA A 847 -18.69 44.24 6.54
C ALA A 847 -18.75 43.43 7.84
N LEU A 848 -17.63 43.40 8.55
CA LEU A 848 -17.45 42.88 9.90
C LEU A 848 -16.69 43.95 10.69
N TYR A 849 -17.11 44.19 11.93
CA TYR A 849 -16.45 45.11 12.86
C TYR A 849 -16.28 44.46 14.23
N LEU A 850 -15.08 44.54 14.79
CA LEU A 850 -14.76 44.08 16.14
C LEU A 850 -15.01 45.19 17.18
N GLU A 851 -16.18 45.16 17.80
CA GLU A 851 -16.50 46.02 18.93
C GLU A 851 -15.85 45.49 20.21
N VAL A 852 -14.84 46.23 20.67
CA VAL A 852 -14.01 45.93 21.83
C VAL A 852 -13.57 47.23 22.49
N ALA A 853 -13.46 47.27 23.81
CA ALA A 853 -12.92 48.43 24.53
C ALA A 853 -11.41 48.59 24.23
N PRO A 854 -10.88 49.80 23.95
CA PRO A 854 -9.45 49.98 23.66
C PRO A 854 -8.50 49.65 24.82
N VAL A 855 -9.02 49.56 26.04
CA VAL A 855 -8.25 49.36 27.28
C VAL A 855 -9.04 48.49 28.26
N VAL A 856 -8.33 47.68 29.07
CA VAL A 856 -8.92 46.83 30.11
C VAL A 856 -7.91 46.61 31.24
N GLY A 857 -8.37 46.38 32.48
CA GLY A 857 -7.48 45.98 33.58
C GLY A 857 -7.13 44.50 33.54
N ILE A 858 -5.97 44.12 34.10
CA ILE A 858 -5.61 42.71 34.34
C ILE A 858 -6.77 41.99 35.08
N ASN A 859 -7.09 40.78 34.64
CA ASN A 859 -8.14 39.90 35.18
C ASN A 859 -9.58 40.46 35.19
N GLN A 860 -9.86 41.59 34.54
CA GLN A 860 -11.23 42.07 34.35
C GLN A 860 -11.91 41.32 33.20
N ASP A 861 -13.22 41.09 33.33
CA ASP A 861 -14.05 40.53 32.26
C ASP A 861 -14.22 41.51 31.10
N MET A 862 -13.85 41.08 29.90
CA MET A 862 -14.00 41.85 28.66
C MET A 862 -14.96 41.14 27.71
N ASN A 863 -16.05 41.80 27.34
CA ASN A 863 -16.90 41.34 26.25
C ASN A 863 -16.34 41.84 24.91
N LEU A 864 -16.03 40.90 24.03
CA LEU A 864 -15.70 41.13 22.63
C LEU A 864 -16.96 40.90 21.80
N THR A 865 -17.31 41.78 20.87
CA THR A 865 -18.52 41.65 20.05
C THR A 865 -18.22 41.82 18.56
N ALA A 866 -18.70 40.88 17.74
CA ALA A 866 -18.58 40.88 16.29
C ALA A 866 -19.87 41.44 15.67
N VAL A 867 -19.79 42.67 15.13
CA VAL A 867 -20.91 43.34 14.48
C VAL A 867 -20.84 43.06 12.97
N LEU A 868 -21.90 42.49 12.41
CA LEU A 868 -21.98 42.12 10.99
C LEU A 868 -22.95 43.01 10.21
N LEU A 869 -22.61 43.27 8.95
CA LEU A 869 -23.47 43.90 7.97
C LEU A 869 -23.69 42.96 6.77
N PRO A 870 -24.93 42.54 6.45
CA PRO A 870 -26.14 42.71 7.27
C PRO A 870 -26.07 41.89 8.58
N PRO A 871 -26.87 42.23 9.61
CA PRO A 871 -26.97 41.45 10.83
C PRO A 871 -27.64 40.09 10.55
N ASN A 872 -26.83 39.05 10.41
CA ASN A 872 -27.25 37.67 10.11
C ASN A 872 -27.28 36.82 11.40
N PRO A 873 -28.44 36.45 11.96
CA PRO A 873 -28.51 35.90 13.32
C PRO A 873 -28.31 34.37 13.44
N ASN A 874 -28.37 33.60 12.33
CA ASN A 874 -28.66 32.15 12.43
C ASN A 874 -27.58 31.18 11.91
N LEU A 875 -26.61 31.62 11.09
CA LEU A 875 -25.73 30.72 10.30
C LEU A 875 -24.26 31.18 10.20
N THR A 876 -23.85 32.16 11.00
CA THR A 876 -22.50 32.74 10.97
C THR A 876 -21.58 32.02 11.97
N VAL A 877 -20.46 31.49 11.50
CA VAL A 877 -19.42 30.91 12.39
C VAL A 877 -18.38 31.98 12.67
N PHE A 878 -18.15 32.29 13.95
CA PHE A 878 -17.13 33.22 14.40
C PHE A 878 -15.90 32.47 14.92
N TYR A 879 -14.72 32.89 14.45
CA TYR A 879 -13.42 32.39 14.84
C TYR A 879 -12.69 33.51 15.60
N TRP A 880 -12.32 33.27 16.86
CA TRP A 880 -11.78 34.27 17.77
C TRP A 880 -10.32 33.95 18.16
N TRP A 881 -9.38 34.76 17.68
CA TRP A 881 -7.97 34.70 18.12
C TRP A 881 -7.74 35.73 19.22
N ILE A 882 -7.37 35.25 20.40
CA ILE A 882 -7.16 36.09 21.59
C ILE A 882 -5.68 35.97 21.99
N GLY A 883 -4.89 37.00 21.69
CA GLY A 883 -3.46 37.05 22.00
C GLY A 883 -2.61 36.15 21.11
N HIS A 884 -1.84 35.25 21.72
CA HIS A 884 -0.78 34.47 21.05
C HIS A 884 -1.19 33.04 20.65
N SER A 885 -2.44 32.63 20.88
CA SER A 885 -2.92 31.33 20.41
C SER A 885 -3.11 31.34 18.89
N LEU A 886 -2.49 30.38 18.20
CA LEU A 886 -2.74 30.11 16.78
C LEU A 886 -4.11 29.44 16.55
N GLN A 887 -4.61 28.69 17.52
CA GLN A 887 -5.94 28.08 17.46
C GLN A 887 -7.01 29.09 17.90
N PRO A 888 -8.03 29.38 17.06
CA PRO A 888 -9.15 30.23 17.45
C PRO A 888 -10.15 29.50 18.34
N LEU A 889 -10.87 30.26 19.16
CA LEU A 889 -12.10 29.79 19.79
C LEU A 889 -13.25 29.91 18.76
N LEU A 890 -14.05 28.85 18.62
CA LEU A 890 -15.23 28.85 17.76
C LEU A 890 -16.45 29.32 18.55
N SER A 891 -17.24 30.23 17.97
CA SER A 891 -18.51 30.71 18.53
C SER A 891 -19.59 30.76 17.45
N LEU A 892 -20.83 30.49 17.85
CA LEU A 892 -22.04 30.82 17.08
C LEU A 892 -22.63 32.16 17.54
N ASP A 893 -22.45 32.49 18.82
CA ASP A 893 -22.84 33.78 19.37
C ASP A 893 -21.89 34.87 18.88
N ASN A 894 -22.46 36.05 18.62
CA ASN A 894 -21.75 37.24 18.16
C ASN A 894 -20.88 37.90 19.24
N SER A 895 -20.96 37.46 20.50
CA SER A 895 -20.17 38.01 21.60
C SER A 895 -19.52 36.92 22.44
N VAL A 896 -18.29 37.16 22.90
CA VAL A 896 -17.54 36.26 23.79
C VAL A 896 -16.90 37.05 24.93
N THR A 897 -16.89 36.49 26.14
CA THR A 897 -16.25 37.10 27.31
C THR A 897 -14.87 36.49 27.53
N THR A 898 -13.85 37.32 27.76
CA THR A 898 -12.47 36.88 28.01
C THR A 898 -11.79 37.69 29.12
N ARG A 899 -10.60 37.25 29.55
CA ARG A 899 -9.75 37.91 30.56
C ARG A 899 -8.28 37.85 30.15
N PHE A 900 -7.53 38.89 30.50
CA PHE A 900 -6.09 38.94 30.24
C PHE A 900 -5.29 38.91 31.56
N ALA A 901 -4.38 37.94 31.67
CA ALA A 901 -3.60 37.69 32.89
C ALA A 901 -2.26 38.46 32.95
N ALA A 902 -1.82 39.07 31.84
CA ALA A 902 -0.56 39.79 31.73
C ALA A 902 -0.78 41.19 31.12
N PRO A 903 -0.05 42.23 31.56
CA PRO A 903 -0.15 43.57 31.00
C PRO A 903 0.55 43.67 29.64
N GLY A 904 0.12 44.64 28.82
CA GLY A 904 0.69 44.93 27.51
C GLY A 904 -0.36 45.03 26.40
N ASP A 905 0.10 45.20 25.16
CA ASP A 905 -0.75 45.35 23.99
C ASP A 905 -1.07 43.97 23.40
N VAL A 906 -2.32 43.53 23.51
CA VAL A 906 -2.80 42.22 23.06
C VAL A 906 -3.64 42.37 21.81
N ARG A 907 -3.25 41.69 20.71
CA ARG A 907 -4.08 41.62 19.51
C ARG A 907 -5.25 40.67 19.75
N VAL A 908 -6.46 41.14 19.44
CA VAL A 908 -7.68 40.35 19.33
C VAL A 908 -8.10 40.39 17.87
N SER A 909 -8.41 39.24 17.29
CA SER A 909 -8.91 39.14 15.92
C SER A 909 -10.17 38.30 15.89
N VAL A 910 -11.14 38.70 15.08
CA VAL A 910 -12.34 37.90 14.80
C VAL A 910 -12.52 37.76 13.30
N GLN A 911 -12.81 36.53 12.87
CA GLN A 911 -13.21 36.21 11.51
C GLN A 911 -14.63 35.65 11.53
N ALA A 912 -15.48 36.09 10.62
CA ALA A 912 -16.83 35.60 10.45
C ALA A 912 -16.94 34.92 9.08
N ALA A 913 -17.34 33.64 9.08
CA ALA A 913 -17.66 32.90 7.87
C ALA A 913 -19.17 32.73 7.74
N CYS A 914 -19.70 33.00 6.55
CA CYS A 914 -21.09 32.78 6.17
C CYS A 914 -21.13 32.25 4.73
N GLY A 915 -21.48 30.97 4.58
CA GLY A 915 -21.42 30.29 3.28
C GLY A 915 -20.03 30.38 2.63
N SER A 916 -19.96 30.92 1.42
CA SER A 916 -18.71 31.11 0.67
C SER A 916 -18.00 32.45 0.97
N SER A 917 -18.43 33.21 1.99
CA SER A 917 -17.90 34.54 2.30
C SER A 917 -17.27 34.57 3.68
N VAL A 918 -16.06 35.15 3.76
CA VAL A 918 -15.24 35.22 4.96
C VAL A 918 -14.73 36.64 5.11
N LEU A 919 -15.01 37.27 6.25
CA LEU A 919 -14.50 38.60 6.62
C LEU A 919 -13.72 38.50 7.92
N GLN A 920 -12.74 39.39 8.12
CA GLN A 920 -11.90 39.43 9.32
C GLN A 920 -11.60 40.86 9.75
N ASP A 921 -11.65 41.12 11.06
CA ASP A 921 -11.19 42.36 11.69
C ASP A 921 -10.19 42.04 12.82
N SER A 922 -9.33 43.00 13.17
CA SER A 922 -8.28 42.87 14.17
C SER A 922 -8.06 44.20 14.91
N ARG A 923 -8.21 44.17 16.23
CA ARG A 923 -7.99 45.33 17.11
C ARG A 923 -6.93 45.00 18.16
N VAL A 924 -6.25 46.03 18.66
CA VAL A 924 -5.24 45.90 19.72
C VAL A 924 -5.83 46.48 21.00
N VAL A 925 -5.87 45.65 22.05
CA VAL A 925 -6.37 46.01 23.38
C VAL A 925 -5.18 46.24 24.30
N ARG A 926 -5.16 47.37 25.04
CA ARG A 926 -4.12 47.63 26.04
C ARG A 926 -4.54 47.09 27.40
N VAL A 927 -3.80 46.13 27.93
CA VAL A 927 -4.05 45.53 29.25
C VAL A 927 -3.22 46.26 30.30
N LEU A 928 -3.88 46.91 31.26
CA LEU A 928 -3.25 47.75 32.29
C LEU A 928 -3.16 47.07 33.65
N ASP A 929 -2.01 47.26 34.31
CA ASP A 929 -1.78 46.92 35.72
C ASP A 929 -2.14 48.13 36.64
N GLN A 930 -1.42 49.25 36.49
CA GLN A 930 -1.47 50.37 37.45
C GLN A 930 -2.26 51.57 36.92
N PHE A 931 -3.55 51.60 37.24
CA PHE A 931 -4.46 52.69 36.88
C PHE A 931 -5.45 53.00 38.00
N GLN A 932 -6.08 54.18 37.93
CA GLN A 932 -7.22 54.57 38.76
C GLN A 932 -8.41 54.91 37.86
N LEU A 933 -9.57 54.32 38.13
CA LEU A 933 -10.80 54.54 37.37
C LEU A 933 -11.57 55.76 37.90
N VAL A 934 -12.07 56.61 37.01
CA VAL A 934 -12.99 57.71 37.33
C VAL A 934 -14.22 57.61 36.41
N PRO A 935 -15.41 57.28 36.92
CA PRO A 935 -16.61 57.16 36.10
C PRO A 935 -17.19 58.54 35.76
N LEU A 936 -17.52 58.74 34.49
CA LEU A 936 -18.01 59.98 33.91
C LEU A 936 -19.42 59.82 33.33
N CYS A 937 -20.20 60.90 33.39
CA CYS A 937 -21.46 61.04 32.67
C CYS A 937 -21.44 62.31 31.79
N PHE A 938 -22.20 62.26 30.70
CA PHE A 938 -22.38 63.38 29.79
C PHE A 938 -23.76 64.02 29.96
N SER A 939 -23.92 65.23 29.45
CA SER A 939 -25.23 65.88 29.29
C SER A 939 -26.15 65.05 28.37
N ARG A 940 -27.42 64.89 28.74
CA ARG A 940 -28.40 64.02 28.03
C ARG A 940 -28.64 64.41 26.58
N GLU A 941 -28.36 65.66 26.23
CA GLU A 941 -28.45 66.18 24.87
C GLU A 941 -27.45 65.52 23.91
N LEU A 942 -26.39 64.88 24.43
CA LEU A 942 -25.46 64.06 23.65
C LEU A 942 -26.09 62.73 23.19
N ASP A 943 -27.01 62.14 23.96
CA ASP A 943 -27.63 60.85 23.65
C ASP A 943 -28.41 60.89 22.33
N ALA A 944 -29.02 62.04 22.02
CA ALA A 944 -29.77 62.27 20.78
C ALA A 944 -28.87 62.40 19.53
N LEU A 945 -27.55 62.52 19.72
CA LEU A 945 -26.54 62.73 18.68
C LEU A 945 -25.41 61.68 18.73
N ASN A 946 -25.59 60.60 19.49
CA ASN A 946 -24.66 59.48 19.60
C ASN A 946 -25.00 58.40 18.54
N PRO A 947 -24.19 58.24 17.48
CA PRO A 947 -24.45 57.27 16.41
C PRO A 947 -24.04 55.83 16.76
N ASN A 948 -23.51 55.59 17.97
CA ASN A 948 -22.75 54.41 18.38
C ASN A 948 -21.48 54.10 17.55
N THR A 949 -21.16 54.88 16.49
CA THR A 949 -19.93 54.75 15.70
C THR A 949 -18.68 54.77 16.60
N PRO A 950 -17.79 53.77 16.51
CA PRO A 950 -16.66 53.66 17.42
C PRO A 950 -15.62 54.76 17.22
N GLU A 951 -15.39 55.21 15.99
CA GLU A 951 -14.49 56.32 15.68
C GLU A 951 -14.98 57.64 16.31
N TRP A 952 -16.31 57.85 16.36
CA TRP A 952 -16.91 58.99 17.07
C TRP A 952 -16.71 58.89 18.59
N ARG A 953 -16.80 57.68 19.17
CA ARG A 953 -16.52 57.44 20.60
C ARG A 953 -15.05 57.68 20.93
N GLU A 954 -14.13 57.35 20.02
CA GLU A 954 -12.70 57.64 20.14
C GLU A 954 -12.42 59.15 20.08
N ASP A 955 -12.98 59.88 19.09
CA ASP A 955 -12.84 61.34 18.98
C ASP A 955 -13.41 62.09 20.20
N VAL A 956 -14.60 61.70 20.70
CA VAL A 956 -15.15 62.27 21.94
C VAL A 956 -14.25 61.96 23.14
N GLY A 957 -13.70 60.75 23.23
CA GLY A 957 -12.71 60.38 24.25
C GLY A 957 -11.45 61.25 24.19
N LEU A 958 -10.88 61.46 23.01
CA LEU A 958 -9.72 62.32 22.78
C LEU A 958 -10.00 63.79 23.13
N VAL A 959 -11.17 64.32 22.78
CA VAL A 959 -11.58 65.69 23.16
C VAL A 959 -11.69 65.85 24.68
N VAL A 960 -12.29 64.89 25.37
CA VAL A 960 -12.40 64.91 26.85
C VAL A 960 -11.01 64.79 27.50
N THR A 961 -10.17 63.87 27.03
CA THR A 961 -8.78 63.71 27.50
C THR A 961 -7.95 64.99 27.32
N ARG A 962 -8.05 65.67 26.17
CA ARG A 962 -7.36 66.96 25.91
C ARG A 962 -7.83 68.08 26.82
N LEU A 963 -9.14 68.21 27.04
CA LEU A 963 -9.70 69.21 27.93
C LEU A 963 -9.30 68.97 29.39
N LEU A 964 -9.31 67.71 29.84
CA LEU A 964 -8.82 67.34 31.16
C LEU A 964 -7.33 67.66 31.32
N SER A 965 -6.48 67.27 30.36
CA SER A 965 -5.04 67.57 30.39
C SER A 965 -4.78 69.08 30.48
N LYS A 966 -5.50 69.89 29.70
CA LYS A 966 -5.41 71.36 29.70
C LYS A 966 -5.80 71.98 31.04
N GLU A 967 -6.90 71.55 31.65
CA GLU A 967 -7.39 72.12 32.92
C GLU A 967 -6.64 71.60 34.16
N THR A 968 -6.06 70.39 34.12
CA THR A 968 -5.37 69.79 35.29
C THR A 968 -3.85 69.82 35.21
N SER A 969 -3.26 70.18 34.06
CA SER A 969 -1.81 70.06 33.77
C SER A 969 -1.25 68.63 33.95
N VAL A 970 -2.09 67.61 33.83
CA VAL A 970 -1.68 66.19 33.83
C VAL A 970 -1.36 65.80 32.37
N PRO A 971 -0.26 65.07 32.08
CA PRO A 971 0.07 64.66 30.72
C PRO A 971 -1.06 63.87 30.03
N GLU A 972 -1.36 64.23 28.77
CA GLU A 972 -2.39 63.59 27.93
C GLU A 972 -2.18 62.07 27.82
N GLU A 973 -0.93 61.64 27.70
CA GLU A 973 -0.47 60.23 27.66
C GLU A 973 -0.84 59.38 28.90
N LEU A 974 -1.29 60.00 30.00
CA LEU A 974 -1.69 59.33 31.24
C LEU A 974 -3.20 59.39 31.52
N LEU A 975 -4.00 59.86 30.55
CA LEU A 975 -5.45 60.03 30.67
C LEU A 975 -6.17 59.37 29.49
N VAL A 976 -6.65 58.13 29.66
CA VAL A 976 -7.40 57.42 28.60
C VAL A 976 -8.89 57.47 28.92
N THR A 977 -9.66 58.23 28.15
CA THR A 977 -11.13 58.30 28.27
C THR A 977 -11.76 57.31 27.29
N VAL A 978 -12.55 56.36 27.79
CA VAL A 978 -13.33 55.42 26.95
C VAL A 978 -14.82 55.69 27.12
N VAL A 979 -15.46 56.19 26.07
CA VAL A 979 -16.93 56.27 25.97
C VAL A 979 -17.48 54.87 25.70
N ARG A 980 -18.44 54.42 26.51
CA ARG A 980 -19.04 53.08 26.38
C ARG A 980 -20.00 52.99 25.18
N PRO A 981 -20.22 51.79 24.61
CA PRO A 981 -21.32 51.56 23.68
C PRO A 981 -22.68 51.68 24.38
N GLY A 982 -23.72 52.09 23.62
CA GLY A 982 -25.10 52.17 24.08
C GLY A 982 -25.51 53.52 24.68
N LEU A 983 -26.75 53.53 25.20
CA LEU A 983 -27.37 54.70 25.85
C LEU A 983 -27.79 54.32 27.29
N PRO A 984 -27.68 55.22 28.28
CA PRO A 984 -27.19 56.60 28.18
C PRO A 984 -25.67 56.67 27.98
N THR A 985 -25.20 57.75 27.36
CA THR A 985 -23.78 57.94 27.05
C THR A 985 -22.99 58.18 28.34
N VAL A 986 -22.12 57.22 28.66
CA VAL A 986 -21.22 57.25 29.83
C VAL A 986 -19.80 56.96 29.40
N ALA A 987 -18.81 57.40 30.18
CA ALA A 987 -17.41 57.06 29.95
C ALA A 987 -16.71 56.64 31.23
N ASP A 988 -15.64 55.87 31.07
CA ASP A 988 -14.67 55.62 32.13
C ASP A 988 -13.34 56.28 31.77
N LEU A 989 -12.82 57.08 32.69
CA LEU A 989 -11.49 57.70 32.58
C LEU A 989 -10.49 56.86 33.36
N TYR A 990 -9.50 56.32 32.64
CA TYR A 990 -8.38 55.58 33.18
C TYR A 990 -7.20 56.54 33.39
N VAL A 991 -6.88 56.84 34.65
CA VAL A 991 -5.72 57.64 35.04
C VAL A 991 -4.55 56.71 35.28
N LEU A 992 -3.55 56.71 34.40
CA LEU A 992 -2.39 55.82 34.50
C LEU A 992 -1.35 56.33 35.50
N LEU A 993 -0.75 55.41 36.25
CA LEU A 993 0.49 55.69 36.98
C LEU A 993 1.67 55.53 36.01
N PRO A 994 2.62 56.49 35.94
CA PRO A 994 3.81 56.33 35.12
C PRO A 994 4.70 55.22 35.70
N PRO A 995 5.33 54.37 34.86
CA PRO A 995 6.18 53.29 35.34
C PRO A 995 7.38 53.84 36.16
N PRO A 996 7.90 53.07 37.13
CA PRO A 996 8.92 53.53 38.08
C PRO A 996 10.30 53.74 37.43
N ARG A 997 10.46 54.86 36.71
CA ARG A 997 11.75 55.30 36.16
C ARG A 997 12.68 55.75 37.29
N PRO A 998 13.91 55.21 37.39
CA PRO A 998 14.89 55.73 38.33
C PRO A 998 15.34 57.15 37.92
N THR A 999 15.08 58.11 38.81
CA THR A 999 15.55 59.51 38.79
C THR A 999 15.01 60.45 37.68
N ARG A 1000 14.02 61.29 38.05
CA ARG A 1000 14.17 62.77 38.07
C ARG A 1000 13.00 63.43 38.84
N LYS A 1001 13.11 64.73 39.12
CA LYS A 1001 12.36 65.43 40.18
C LYS A 1001 10.95 65.89 39.77
N ARG A 1002 10.03 65.95 40.74
CA ARG A 1002 8.66 66.50 40.67
C ARG A 1002 7.75 65.90 39.58
N SER A 1003 7.33 64.66 39.78
CA SER A 1003 6.01 64.22 39.35
C SER A 1003 4.99 64.47 40.48
N LEU A 1004 3.72 64.75 40.14
CA LEU A 1004 2.62 64.74 41.11
C LEU A 1004 2.39 63.29 41.59
N SER A 1005 2.17 63.07 42.89
CA SER A 1005 1.70 61.78 43.40
C SER A 1005 0.32 61.44 42.83
N SER A 1006 0.00 60.15 42.70
CA SER A 1006 -1.29 59.63 42.19
C SER A 1006 -2.49 60.41 42.75
N ASP A 1007 -2.54 60.53 44.07
CA ASP A 1007 -3.70 61.06 44.80
C ASP A 1007 -3.87 62.57 44.58
N LYS A 1008 -2.77 63.29 44.30
CA LYS A 1008 -2.81 64.70 43.90
C LYS A 1008 -3.26 64.92 42.45
N ARG A 1009 -3.11 63.91 41.58
CA ARG A 1009 -3.70 63.94 40.23
C ARG A 1009 -5.17 63.60 40.29
N LEU A 1010 -5.54 62.55 41.02
CA LEU A 1010 -6.93 62.11 41.17
C LEU A 1010 -7.80 63.19 41.81
N THR A 1011 -7.30 63.88 42.85
CA THR A 1011 -8.01 65.01 43.47
C THR A 1011 -8.13 66.20 42.53
N ALA A 1012 -7.09 66.56 41.76
CA ALA A 1012 -7.17 67.62 40.75
C ALA A 1012 -8.21 67.29 39.66
N VAL A 1013 -8.17 66.08 39.09
CA VAL A 1013 -9.14 65.60 38.09
C VAL A 1013 -10.56 65.62 38.64
N ARG A 1014 -10.79 65.08 39.85
CA ARG A 1014 -12.11 65.11 40.49
C ARG A 1014 -12.59 66.53 40.78
N GLN A 1015 -11.72 67.44 41.19
CA GLN A 1015 -12.05 68.85 41.46
C GLN A 1015 -12.44 69.62 40.19
N VAL A 1016 -11.78 69.35 39.06
CA VAL A 1016 -12.13 69.97 37.77
C VAL A 1016 -13.48 69.45 37.24
N LEU A 1017 -13.75 68.15 37.40
CA LEU A 1017 -15.02 67.52 37.02
C LEU A 1017 -16.20 67.92 37.94
N SER A 1018 -15.99 67.96 39.26
CA SER A 1018 -17.04 68.38 40.22
C SER A 1018 -17.39 69.86 40.08
N ALA A 1019 -16.44 70.69 39.61
CA ALA A 1019 -16.68 72.08 39.25
C ALA A 1019 -17.28 72.26 37.83
N GLN A 1020 -17.65 71.18 37.13
CA GLN A 1020 -18.27 71.16 35.80
C GLN A 1020 -17.51 71.99 34.73
N LYS A 1021 -16.19 72.13 34.86
CA LYS A 1021 -15.37 72.96 33.96
C LYS A 1021 -15.18 72.34 32.58
N ILE A 1022 -15.30 71.02 32.46
CA ILE A 1022 -15.13 70.30 31.19
C ILE A 1022 -16.41 70.43 30.37
N SER A 1023 -16.34 71.24 29.33
CA SER A 1023 -17.43 71.40 28.35
C SER A 1023 -16.90 71.55 26.94
N PHE A 1024 -17.56 70.94 25.97
CA PHE A 1024 -17.26 71.10 24.54
C PHE A 1024 -18.51 71.50 23.75
N LEU A 1025 -18.30 71.97 22.52
CA LEU A 1025 -19.32 72.43 21.60
C LEU A 1025 -19.43 71.44 20.43
N LEU A 1026 -20.63 70.94 20.17
CA LEU A 1026 -20.95 70.17 18.97
C LEU A 1026 -21.39 71.11 17.84
N GLN A 1027 -21.37 70.60 16.59
CA GLN A 1027 -22.00 71.32 15.48
C GLN A 1027 -23.49 71.56 15.79
N GLY A 1028 -23.99 72.76 15.49
CA GLY A 1028 -25.30 73.24 15.93
C GLY A 1028 -25.28 74.13 17.18
N GLY A 1029 -24.11 74.40 17.78
CA GLY A 1029 -23.98 75.33 18.92
C GLY A 1029 -24.38 74.74 20.27
N LEU A 1030 -24.62 73.43 20.31
CA LEU A 1030 -25.03 72.71 21.51
C LEU A 1030 -23.80 72.42 22.41
N ARG A 1031 -23.90 72.80 23.69
CA ARG A 1031 -22.81 72.66 24.66
C ARG A 1031 -22.99 71.41 25.52
N VAL A 1032 -22.07 70.48 25.40
CA VAL A 1032 -22.03 69.24 26.20
C VAL A 1032 -21.19 69.48 27.45
N LEU A 1033 -21.74 69.11 28.61
CA LEU A 1033 -21.03 69.07 29.91
C LEU A 1033 -20.57 67.64 30.22
N VAL A 1034 -19.45 67.51 30.95
CA VAL A 1034 -18.94 66.25 31.48
C VAL A 1034 -18.79 66.36 32.99
N ALA A 1035 -19.37 65.41 33.73
CA ALA A 1035 -19.38 65.38 35.19
C ALA A 1035 -18.97 63.99 35.74
N LEU A 1036 -18.74 63.92 37.05
CA LEU A 1036 -18.58 62.65 37.76
C LEU A 1036 -19.94 61.92 37.81
N ARG A 1037 -19.93 60.60 37.57
CA ARG A 1037 -21.11 59.75 37.73
C ARG A 1037 -21.13 59.15 39.13
N ASP A 1038 -22.11 59.54 39.94
CA ASP A 1038 -22.35 58.90 41.25
C ASP A 1038 -22.69 57.42 41.08
N THR A 1039 -21.96 56.55 41.77
CA THR A 1039 -22.10 55.08 41.64
C THR A 1039 -23.26 54.50 42.43
N ASP A 1040 -23.83 55.27 43.37
CA ASP A 1040 -24.61 54.71 44.46
C ASP A 1040 -26.14 54.77 44.20
N THR A 1041 -26.57 55.45 43.13
CA THR A 1041 -27.98 55.78 42.86
C THR A 1041 -28.72 54.83 41.90
N GLU A 1042 -28.20 53.64 41.65
CA GLU A 1042 -28.85 52.60 40.83
C GLU A 1042 -29.25 51.34 41.63
N SER A 1043 -29.53 51.50 42.93
CA SER A 1043 -29.92 50.41 43.85
C SER A 1043 -31.29 50.58 44.54
N GLN A 1044 -32.12 51.55 44.12
CA GLN A 1044 -33.42 51.82 44.74
C GLN A 1044 -34.54 52.23 43.76
N ARG A 1045 -35.20 51.24 43.13
CA ARG A 1045 -36.59 51.42 42.64
C ARG A 1045 -37.40 50.14 42.42
N LEU A 1046 -37.68 49.40 43.51
CA LEU A 1046 -39.00 48.76 43.67
C LEU A 1046 -39.33 48.60 45.17
N GLY A 1047 -40.21 49.47 45.69
CA GLY A 1047 -40.69 49.39 47.07
C GLY A 1047 -41.76 48.30 47.22
N GLY A 1048 -41.65 47.44 48.24
CA GLY A 1048 -42.35 46.14 48.23
C GLY A 1048 -42.74 45.51 49.56
N GLY A 1049 -43.06 46.29 50.60
CA GLY A 1049 -43.91 45.86 51.73
C GLY A 1049 -43.36 44.81 52.74
N SER A 1050 -43.62 45.05 54.02
CA SER A 1050 -43.25 44.17 55.16
C SER A 1050 -44.05 42.84 55.24
N GLY A 1051 -44.61 42.36 54.12
CA GLY A 1051 -45.36 41.11 54.02
C GLY A 1051 -44.56 39.92 53.47
N TYR A 1052 -43.48 40.18 52.71
CA TYR A 1052 -42.79 39.12 51.97
C TYR A 1052 -42.16 38.06 52.89
N TRP A 1053 -41.64 38.44 54.06
CA TRP A 1053 -41.09 37.49 55.04
C TRP A 1053 -42.13 36.51 55.58
N ALA A 1054 -43.39 36.91 55.77
CA ALA A 1054 -44.44 35.99 56.21
C ALA A 1054 -44.79 34.97 55.11
N VAL A 1055 -44.84 35.41 53.86
CA VAL A 1055 -45.08 34.53 52.70
C VAL A 1055 -43.90 33.59 52.46
N VAL A 1056 -42.66 34.07 52.57
CA VAL A 1056 -41.45 33.24 52.45
C VAL A 1056 -41.37 32.23 53.59
N VAL A 1057 -41.68 32.58 54.84
CA VAL A 1057 -41.73 31.62 55.95
C VAL A 1057 -42.81 30.57 55.72
N LEU A 1058 -44.02 30.94 55.28
CA LEU A 1058 -45.07 29.98 54.92
C LEU A 1058 -44.69 29.10 53.72
N PHE A 1059 -43.99 29.64 52.72
CA PHE A 1059 -43.52 28.88 51.56
C PHE A 1059 -42.38 27.93 51.94
N VAL A 1060 -41.43 28.35 52.79
CA VAL A 1060 -40.35 27.50 53.32
C VAL A 1060 -40.92 26.40 54.22
N VAL A 1061 -41.90 26.69 55.07
CA VAL A 1061 -42.62 25.68 55.87
C VAL A 1061 -43.41 24.72 54.96
N GLY A 1062 -44.03 25.23 53.90
CA GLY A 1062 -44.69 24.42 52.87
C GLY A 1062 -43.71 23.49 52.13
N VAL A 1063 -42.56 24.00 51.72
CA VAL A 1063 -41.47 23.23 51.09
C VAL A 1063 -40.85 22.23 52.08
N PHE A 1064 -40.75 22.55 53.37
CA PHE A 1064 -40.36 21.58 54.40
C PHE A 1064 -41.41 20.49 54.61
N ALA A 1065 -42.70 20.81 54.60
CA ALA A 1065 -43.78 19.83 54.73
C ALA A 1065 -43.86 18.91 53.50
N VAL A 1066 -43.83 19.47 52.29
CA VAL A 1066 -43.75 18.70 51.03
C VAL A 1066 -42.45 17.90 50.97
N GLY A 1067 -41.32 18.50 51.33
CA GLY A 1067 -40.02 17.84 51.43
C GLY A 1067 -40.02 16.67 52.41
N ALA A 1068 -40.65 16.82 53.58
CA ALA A 1068 -40.83 15.75 54.56
C ALA A 1068 -41.75 14.62 54.03
N ILE A 1069 -42.82 14.95 53.29
CA ILE A 1069 -43.70 13.96 52.65
C ILE A 1069 -42.96 13.20 51.52
N VAL A 1070 -42.16 13.90 50.72
CA VAL A 1070 -41.31 13.32 49.67
C VAL A 1070 -40.22 12.43 50.28
N LEU A 1071 -39.55 12.89 51.34
CA LEU A 1071 -38.58 12.09 52.11
C LEU A 1071 -39.25 10.88 52.76
N TYR A 1072 -40.44 11.01 53.33
CA TYR A 1072 -41.19 9.89 53.91
C TYR A 1072 -41.53 8.82 52.86
N LYS A 1073 -41.91 9.23 51.63
CA LYS A 1073 -42.10 8.29 50.51
C LYS A 1073 -40.77 7.70 50.00
N PHE A 1074 -39.71 8.48 49.88
CA PHE A 1074 -38.39 7.99 49.42
C PHE A 1074 -37.71 7.06 50.43
N LYS A 1075 -37.93 7.25 51.74
CA LYS A 1075 -37.35 6.44 52.82
C LYS A 1075 -37.85 4.98 52.85
N ARG A 1076 -38.77 4.59 51.96
CA ARG A 1076 -39.13 3.18 51.72
C ARG A 1076 -38.42 2.49 50.54
N LYS A 1077 -37.68 3.18 49.65
CA LYS A 1077 -36.96 2.53 48.51
C LYS A 1077 -35.66 3.24 48.03
N ARG A 1078 -34.58 3.20 48.83
CA ARG A 1078 -33.13 3.31 48.49
C ARG A 1078 -32.32 2.81 49.73
N PRO A 1079 -30.97 2.61 49.73
CA PRO A 1079 -29.94 2.68 48.66
C PRO A 1079 -28.95 1.47 48.60
N GLY A 1080 -27.90 1.58 47.76
CA GLY A 1080 -26.68 0.74 47.69
C GLY A 1080 -26.05 0.85 46.29
N ARG A 1081 -24.96 1.58 45.95
CA ARG A 1081 -23.64 1.87 46.60
C ARG A 1081 -22.79 0.59 46.75
N THR A 1082 -21.51 0.50 46.36
CA THR A 1082 -20.41 1.47 46.06
C THR A 1082 -19.46 0.88 44.96
N VAL A 1083 -18.67 1.60 44.14
CA VAL A 1083 -17.44 2.43 44.39
C VAL A 1083 -16.29 1.59 45.02
N TYR A 1084 -14.99 1.59 44.63
CA TYR A 1084 -14.09 2.51 43.89
C TYR A 1084 -12.92 1.73 43.19
N ALA A 1085 -12.20 2.34 42.22
CA ALA A 1085 -10.73 2.24 42.09
C ALA A 1085 -10.15 3.28 41.08
N GLN A 1086 -8.90 3.70 41.28
CA GLN A 1086 -8.03 4.52 40.40
C GLN A 1086 -6.80 3.65 39.95
N MET A 1087 -5.74 4.04 39.23
CA MET A 1087 -5.14 5.35 38.83
C MET A 1087 -4.03 5.15 37.77
N HIS A 1088 -3.67 6.20 36.99
CA HIS A 1088 -2.39 6.39 36.24
C HIS A 1088 -1.99 5.36 35.13
N ASN A 1089 -1.07 5.65 34.18
CA ASN A 1089 -0.20 6.82 34.01
C ASN A 1089 -0.07 7.36 32.55
N GLU A 1090 0.74 8.41 32.38
CA GLU A 1090 1.00 9.17 31.14
C GLU A 1090 1.93 8.45 30.14
N LYS A 1091 1.83 8.80 28.84
CA LYS A 1091 2.98 9.28 28.06
C LYS A 1091 2.62 10.02 26.77
N GLU A 1092 3.36 11.11 26.55
CA GLU A 1092 3.76 11.79 25.31
C GLU A 1092 3.15 11.37 23.96
N GLN A 1093 2.67 12.37 23.20
CA GLN A 1093 2.43 12.29 21.76
C GLN A 1093 3.03 13.55 21.09
N GLU A 1094 4.29 13.47 20.66
CA GLU A 1094 4.92 14.56 19.90
C GLU A 1094 4.43 14.59 18.45
N MET A 1095 3.99 15.76 17.99
CA MET A 1095 3.83 16.04 16.56
C MET A 1095 5.13 16.64 16.02
N THR A 1096 5.77 15.95 15.08
CA THR A 1096 6.80 16.54 14.22
C THR A 1096 6.32 16.53 12.77
N SER A 1097 6.29 17.70 12.15
CA SER A 1097 6.13 17.86 10.71
C SER A 1097 7.50 17.87 10.02
N PRO A 1098 7.59 17.37 8.78
CA PRO A 1098 8.66 17.75 7.86
C PRO A 1098 8.12 18.75 6.82
N VAL A 1099 8.82 19.87 6.66
CA VAL A 1099 8.71 20.73 5.48
C VAL A 1099 9.77 20.29 4.47
N SER A 1100 9.41 20.36 3.18
CA SER A 1100 10.22 19.93 2.04
C SER A 1100 11.68 20.42 2.03
N ARG A 1101 12.62 19.51 1.75
CA ARG A 1101 13.66 19.74 0.73
C ARG A 1101 14.27 18.45 0.17
N SER A 1102 14.58 18.53 -1.12
CA SER A 1102 15.24 17.57 -2.00
C SER A 1102 16.56 16.97 -1.50
N GLU A 1103 16.82 15.71 -1.83
CA GLU A 1103 17.78 15.32 -2.88
C GLU A 1103 17.52 13.87 -3.37
N ASP A 1104 17.89 13.53 -4.61
CA ASP A 1104 17.45 12.32 -5.32
C ASP A 1104 18.33 11.08 -5.02
N ALA A 1105 17.70 9.92 -4.80
CA ALA A 1105 18.39 8.62 -4.69
C ALA A 1105 17.52 7.43 -5.16
N GLN A 1106 17.11 7.41 -6.44
CA GLN A 1106 16.29 6.31 -6.98
C GLN A 1106 17.12 5.04 -7.26
N GLY A 1107 16.91 3.99 -6.46
CA GLY A 1107 17.46 2.65 -6.73
C GLY A 1107 16.67 1.91 -7.82
N THR A 1108 17.28 1.64 -8.97
CA THR A 1108 16.63 0.97 -10.10
C THR A 1108 16.73 -0.56 -10.00
N ALA A 1109 15.59 -1.26 -10.03
CA ALA A 1109 15.52 -2.72 -10.10
C ALA A 1109 14.55 -3.15 -11.21
N MET A 1110 15.07 -3.69 -12.32
CA MET A 1110 14.22 -4.10 -13.46
C MET A 1110 13.47 -5.40 -13.19
N GLN A 1111 12.16 -5.40 -13.45
CA GLN A 1111 11.31 -6.59 -13.39
C GLN A 1111 11.53 -7.47 -14.63
N GLY A 1112 12.57 -8.30 -14.59
CA GLY A 1112 13.03 -9.09 -15.74
C GLY A 1112 12.06 -10.20 -16.19
N ASN A 1113 11.51 -10.06 -17.40
CA ASN A 1113 10.97 -11.18 -18.20
C ASN A 1113 11.61 -11.23 -19.60
N HIS A 1114 12.90 -10.85 -19.68
CA HIS A 1114 13.77 -10.94 -20.85
C HIS A 1114 15.10 -11.60 -20.45
N SER A 1115 15.84 -12.14 -21.42
CA SER A 1115 17.06 -12.95 -21.22
C SER A 1115 18.33 -12.15 -20.87
N GLY A 1116 18.18 -11.01 -20.19
CA GLY A 1116 19.29 -10.13 -19.80
C GLY A 1116 19.51 -10.12 -18.30
N VAL A 1117 20.78 -10.16 -17.89
CA VAL A 1117 21.19 -10.02 -16.48
C VAL A 1117 21.84 -8.65 -16.31
N VAL A 1118 21.38 -7.91 -15.29
CA VAL A 1118 21.89 -6.58 -14.90
C VAL A 1118 22.26 -6.68 -13.42
N LEU A 1119 23.51 -6.33 -13.08
CA LEU A 1119 24.03 -6.46 -11.72
C LEU A 1119 24.53 -5.10 -11.19
N SER A 1120 24.30 -4.85 -9.91
CA SER A 1120 24.86 -3.69 -9.20
C SER A 1120 25.74 -4.13 -8.03
N ILE A 1121 27.01 -3.71 -8.03
CA ILE A 1121 27.89 -3.84 -6.88
C ILE A 1121 27.73 -2.58 -6.01
N ASN A 1122 26.84 -2.64 -5.03
CA ASN A 1122 26.91 -1.74 -3.87
C ASN A 1122 28.13 -2.12 -3.02
N SER A 1123 28.83 -1.13 -2.47
CA SER A 1123 30.03 -1.35 -1.67
C SER A 1123 29.71 -2.08 -0.36
N ARG A 1124 30.24 -3.30 -0.19
CA ARG A 1124 30.23 -4.01 1.10
C ARG A 1124 30.99 -3.17 2.14
N GLU A 1125 30.29 -2.64 3.14
CA GLU A 1125 30.91 -1.83 4.18
C GLU A 1125 31.92 -2.63 5.02
N MET A 1126 33.11 -2.07 5.23
CA MET A 1126 34.11 -2.63 6.14
C MET A 1126 33.84 -2.23 7.59
N HIS A 1127 32.86 -2.88 8.23
CA HIS A 1127 32.78 -2.90 9.69
C HIS A 1127 33.80 -3.91 10.25
N GLY A 1128 35.04 -3.47 10.38
CA GLY A 1128 36.14 -4.26 10.92
C GLY A 1128 36.02 -4.49 12.43
N TYR A 1129 36.14 -5.74 12.87
CA TYR A 1129 36.18 -6.09 14.29
C TYR A 1129 37.35 -5.40 15.01
N LEU A 1130 37.04 -4.51 15.95
CA LEU A 1130 37.94 -4.11 17.03
C LEU A 1130 37.25 -4.36 18.37
N VAL A 1131 38.03 -4.90 19.32
CA VAL A 1131 37.55 -5.53 20.54
C VAL A 1131 37.36 -4.51 21.67
N SER A 1132 36.20 -4.57 22.33
CA SER A 1132 36.05 -4.37 23.78
C SER A 1132 34.86 -5.15 24.30
#